data_AF-A0A7W4V3R1-F1
#
_entry.id   AF-A0A7W4V3R1-F1
#
_cell.length_a   1.000
_cell.length_b   1.000
_cell.length_c   1.000
_cell.angle_alpha   90.00
_cell.angle_beta   90.00
_cell.angle_gamma   90.00
#
_symmetry.space_group_name_H-M   'P 1'
#
loop_
_entity.id
_entity.type
_entity.pdbx_description
1 polymer ?
#
loop_
_entity_poly.entity_id
_entity_poly.type
_entity_poly.pdbx_seq_one_letter_code
_entity_poly.pdbx_strand_id
1 'polypeptide(L)'
;MNRLREMSRHLRRLPVVRHALEKSDPRRRIARIIAAGIVDPVLYAAQLGVDEMSTAEAAKHYIRWGYRHGYAVNILIDNFVLKQNMPGTPRPLAYDYIASAEWNTPVSPVWDPASYLAEHPEARQHPGGPVGHLWGRVQSDPQNVKIPIQDASGVRTVAWTDLYQDALQAISAWSAARADRRRRRPNSWMKKPTEALPVWDSAKTQPLVSIVMPAWNRSGGVRVAADSVLAQTWTNWELLIVDDGSWDDTAAIAQLLAHRDQRIRFIPRDHSGVSATRNAGIDAARGEYIAFLDSDNEWQPLFLETMVSSMVEEGDTVAFATIELVYEDRVGYRQSEPTHDSLLLGNSVDLNSLVVRADALTAAGNFDTALPRAVDFDLILRLAEKNRIRHIPVLGAIYDNREESADRISTTEPMGWNTYVRLRAQVSWDELREKELLAGTHVIAILNRRDENISHKLKELLLLSEDPSFSVLVAFIAPTREEWMSGAAARLGRPDLDTQLFVERESFSYAVNMCLTKVRRTGTLVLGPRALFDADSVRKLANAAEPTSRRVVIPTNVTPQGVLVGVGSVQPKRGAAPEPILSGHPLSDAKALGTTHKIPALHGESFAMPTADLVKVQGLSPLLYNQFELPALSSALSAEWPDYEFVVRTDVVWRQFENGTPPRVDPMGNLRALTTLMPEALGDAAELYAELGQKLAHWEYLTAADGESRMRPVIHRAIATSSSIPRLRWALKIASPFGPVGETWGDTHFARSLARALERLGQEVVIDYHDAHSRETAYIDDVSLVIRGLDVHVTPTAGINMLWVISHPEMVTRAEASKFDLVFAASDSWARRQSSRWGRTVTPLLQCTDPELFRPTQRTRTQDIVFVGNSRHIARPAVLEPLRAGIPLVVYGGDWEQFISPDSIAATSVPNAEVPALYESASVVLNDHWRDMQREGFMSNRLFDVVAACGRVLSDRVDGIDKVFGKAVATYNSPAELVSILEGDLTAAFPTESEIAETSEYIRREHSFDARARVLIDAAIACRDS
;
A
#
# COMPACT_ATOMS: atom_id res chain seq x y z
N MET A 1 62.68 -4.89 -5.03
CA MET A 1 61.42 -5.35 -4.37
C MET A 1 61.00 -4.53 -3.15
N ASN A 2 61.88 -4.27 -2.16
CA ASN A 2 61.49 -3.51 -0.96
C ASN A 2 61.08 -2.06 -1.23
N ARG A 3 61.78 -1.34 -2.13
CA ARG A 3 61.37 0.01 -2.56
C ARG A 3 60.02 0.07 -3.26
N LEU A 4 59.68 -0.94 -4.08
CA LEU A 4 58.35 -1.06 -4.71
C LEU A 4 57.24 -1.31 -3.68
N ARG A 5 57.52 -2.08 -2.61
CA ARG A 5 56.59 -2.30 -1.49
C ARG A 5 56.41 -1.04 -0.64
N GLU A 6 57.46 -0.27 -0.38
CA GLU A 6 57.38 1.01 0.32
C GLU A 6 56.65 2.08 -0.48
N MET A 7 56.94 2.19 -1.78
CA MET A 7 56.27 3.12 -2.67
C MET A 7 54.78 2.76 -2.82
N SER A 8 54.43 1.47 -2.87
CA SER A 8 53.04 1.01 -2.77
C SER A 8 52.39 1.38 -1.44
N ARG A 9 53.08 1.22 -0.30
CA ARG A 9 52.53 1.65 1.01
C ARG A 9 52.34 3.16 1.10
N HIS A 10 53.23 3.94 0.49
CA HIS A 10 53.17 5.40 0.49
C HIS A 10 52.04 5.92 -0.42
N LEU A 11 51.93 5.38 -1.64
CA LEU A 11 50.80 5.64 -2.56
C LEU A 11 49.46 5.26 -1.92
N ARG A 12 49.38 4.14 -1.19
CA ARG A 12 48.18 3.70 -0.44
C ARG A 12 47.77 4.60 0.73
N ARG A 13 48.64 5.54 1.15
CA ARG A 13 48.38 6.52 2.23
C ARG A 13 47.91 7.88 1.69
N LEU A 14 48.07 8.16 0.40
CA LEU A 14 47.55 9.39 -0.22
C LEU A 14 46.01 9.42 -0.13
N PRO A 15 45.38 10.54 0.28
CA PRO A 15 43.94 10.61 0.52
C PRO A 15 43.07 10.11 -0.65
N VAL A 16 43.42 10.47 -1.89
CA VAL A 16 42.69 10.11 -3.12
C VAL A 16 42.80 8.62 -3.44
N VAL A 17 44.00 8.04 -3.31
CA VAL A 17 44.25 6.60 -3.55
C VAL A 17 43.70 5.75 -2.39
N ARG A 18 43.76 6.27 -1.16
CA ARG A 18 43.15 5.67 0.03
C ARG A 18 41.64 5.60 -0.14
N HIS A 19 40.99 6.69 -0.59
CA HIS A 19 39.57 6.74 -0.89
C HIS A 19 39.17 5.78 -2.04
N ALA A 20 39.98 5.68 -3.10
CA ALA A 20 39.76 4.77 -4.22
C ALA A 20 39.96 3.26 -3.87
N LEU A 21 40.92 2.94 -2.99
CA LEU A 21 41.13 1.59 -2.48
C LEU A 21 40.11 1.20 -1.40
N GLU A 22 39.65 2.16 -0.59
CA GLU A 22 38.56 1.97 0.37
C GLU A 22 37.21 1.73 -0.34
N LYS A 23 37.03 2.27 -1.55
CA LYS A 23 35.90 1.92 -2.45
C LYS A 23 35.91 0.45 -2.91
N SER A 24 37.06 -0.25 -2.92
CA SER A 24 37.19 -1.58 -3.55
C SER A 24 37.64 -2.73 -2.63
N ASP A 25 38.22 -2.47 -1.44
CA ASP A 25 38.73 -3.51 -0.52
C ASP A 25 37.84 -3.74 0.72
N PRO A 26 37.13 -4.90 0.83
CA PRO A 26 36.34 -5.27 2.00
C PRO A 26 37.12 -5.31 3.33
N ARG A 27 38.44 -5.63 3.31
CA ARG A 27 39.23 -5.77 4.55
C ARG A 27 39.39 -4.44 5.29
N ARG A 28 39.54 -3.33 4.54
CA ARG A 28 39.62 -1.98 5.11
C ARG A 28 38.29 -1.55 5.71
N ARG A 29 37.17 -1.88 5.07
CA ARG A 29 35.83 -1.59 5.59
C ARG A 29 35.55 -2.34 6.90
N ILE A 30 35.95 -3.61 6.98
CA ILE A 30 35.84 -4.41 8.21
C ILE A 30 36.65 -3.75 9.33
N ALA A 31 37.93 -3.44 9.11
CA ALA A 31 38.77 -2.82 10.12
C ALA A 31 38.22 -1.46 10.59
N ARG A 32 37.67 -0.65 9.68
CA ARG A 32 37.10 0.67 10.02
C ARG A 32 35.80 0.57 10.83
N ILE A 33 34.90 -0.35 10.48
CA ILE A 33 33.67 -0.56 11.27
C ILE A 33 33.99 -1.08 12.68
N ILE A 34 34.97 -1.99 12.81
CA ILE A 34 35.42 -2.45 14.13
C ILE A 34 36.01 -1.29 14.93
N ALA A 35 36.91 -0.50 14.31
CA ALA A 35 37.55 0.64 14.97
C ALA A 35 36.57 1.77 15.33
N ALA A 36 35.43 1.86 14.65
CA ALA A 36 34.37 2.80 14.99
C ALA A 36 33.62 2.42 16.28
N GLY A 37 33.78 1.19 16.78
CA GLY A 37 33.14 0.75 18.01
C GLY A 37 31.63 0.69 17.91
N ILE A 38 31.07 0.33 16.75
CA ILE A 38 29.61 0.28 16.52
C ILE A 38 29.06 -1.14 16.37
N VAL A 39 29.91 -2.17 16.38
CA VAL A 39 29.49 -3.53 16.07
C VAL A 39 28.86 -4.16 17.31
N ASP A 40 27.60 -4.59 17.17
CA ASP A 40 26.87 -5.35 18.17
C ASP A 40 26.89 -6.85 17.80
N PRO A 41 27.79 -7.66 18.39
CA PRO A 41 27.88 -9.09 18.08
C PRO A 41 26.67 -9.90 18.57
N VAL A 42 26.03 -9.51 19.68
CA VAL A 42 24.91 -10.23 20.31
C VAL A 42 23.67 -10.10 19.44
N LEU A 43 23.33 -8.87 19.06
CA LEU A 43 22.25 -8.57 18.11
C LEU A 43 22.46 -9.29 16.78
N TYR A 44 23.70 -9.33 16.31
CA TYR A 44 24.03 -9.93 15.02
C TYR A 44 23.94 -11.47 15.06
N ALA A 45 24.34 -12.10 16.17
CA ALA A 45 24.14 -13.53 16.41
C ALA A 45 22.64 -13.87 16.46
N ALA A 46 21.84 -13.08 17.19
CA ALA A 46 20.38 -13.24 17.24
C ALA A 46 19.72 -13.12 15.85
N GLN A 47 20.18 -12.19 15.00
CA GLN A 47 19.68 -12.06 13.62
C GLN A 47 20.01 -13.28 12.72
N LEU A 48 21.07 -14.01 13.05
CA LEU A 48 21.47 -15.24 12.37
C LEU A 48 20.81 -16.49 12.96
N GLY A 49 20.29 -16.41 14.19
CA GLY A 49 19.81 -17.57 14.94
C GLY A 49 20.95 -18.48 15.38
N VAL A 50 22.09 -17.90 15.77
CA VAL A 50 23.23 -18.60 16.36
C VAL A 50 23.45 -18.10 17.78
N ASP A 51 24.03 -18.94 18.64
CA ASP A 51 24.14 -18.63 20.07
C ASP A 51 25.10 -17.48 20.34
N GLU A 52 26.29 -17.52 19.74
CA GLU A 52 27.34 -16.52 19.95
C GLU A 52 28.13 -16.23 18.67
N MET A 53 28.76 -15.06 18.64
CA MET A 53 29.63 -14.64 17.56
C MET A 53 30.58 -13.54 18.02
N SER A 54 31.82 -13.52 17.54
CA SER A 54 32.76 -12.43 17.85
C SER A 54 32.50 -11.16 17.04
N THR A 55 32.94 -10.00 17.54
CA THR A 55 32.90 -8.70 16.84
C THR A 55 33.54 -8.77 15.45
N ALA A 56 34.64 -9.52 15.31
CA ALA A 56 35.36 -9.66 14.04
C ALA A 56 34.56 -10.50 13.03
N GLU A 57 33.91 -11.57 13.48
CA GLU A 57 33.03 -12.40 12.66
C GLU A 57 31.80 -11.63 12.21
N ALA A 58 31.15 -10.91 13.14
CA ALA A 58 30.01 -10.05 12.87
C ALA A 58 30.32 -9.02 11.78
N ALA A 59 31.40 -8.25 11.96
CA ALA A 59 31.82 -7.22 11.01
C ALA A 59 32.19 -7.83 9.64
N LYS A 60 32.88 -8.98 9.63
CA LYS A 60 33.25 -9.67 8.39
C LYS A 60 32.02 -10.16 7.63
N HIS A 61 31.07 -10.77 8.32
CA HIS A 61 29.82 -11.24 7.73
C HIS A 61 28.97 -10.08 7.23
N TYR A 62 28.82 -9.02 8.03
CA TYR A 62 28.10 -7.81 7.67
C TYR A 62 28.63 -7.17 6.39
N ILE A 63 29.93 -6.88 6.32
CA ILE A 63 30.56 -6.24 5.15
C ILE A 63 30.50 -7.11 3.89
N ARG A 64 30.64 -8.43 4.02
CA ARG A 64 30.69 -9.33 2.86
C ARG A 64 29.31 -9.66 2.30
N TRP A 65 28.32 -9.79 3.17
CA TRP A 65 27.01 -10.34 2.80
C TRP A 65 25.86 -9.66 3.53
N GLY A 66 25.95 -9.48 4.85
CA GLY A 66 24.82 -9.10 5.68
C GLY A 66 24.15 -7.77 5.32
N TYR A 67 24.92 -6.72 5.01
CA TYR A 67 24.34 -5.41 4.71
C TYR A 67 23.44 -5.40 3.47
N ARG A 68 23.67 -6.31 2.51
CA ARG A 68 22.84 -6.46 1.30
C ARG A 68 21.58 -7.28 1.53
N HIS A 69 21.50 -7.95 2.68
CA HIS A 69 20.40 -8.83 3.07
C HIS A 69 19.64 -8.26 4.28
N GLY A 70 19.84 -6.98 4.59
CA GLY A 70 19.12 -6.27 5.62
C GLY A 70 19.51 -6.53 7.05
N TYR A 71 20.73 -7.04 7.28
CA TYR A 71 21.24 -7.18 8.65
C TYR A 71 21.62 -5.81 9.19
N ALA A 72 21.18 -5.49 10.40
CA ALA A 72 21.64 -4.33 11.14
C ALA A 72 22.96 -4.67 11.86
N VAL A 73 23.91 -3.74 11.88
CA VAL A 73 25.18 -3.91 12.60
C VAL A 73 25.09 -3.50 14.07
N ASN A 74 24.06 -2.73 14.43
CA ASN A 74 23.74 -2.22 15.76
C ASN A 74 22.26 -1.84 15.81
N ILE A 75 21.58 -1.97 16.97
CA ILE A 75 20.17 -1.55 17.13
C ILE A 75 20.00 -0.03 17.05
N LEU A 76 21.05 0.73 17.38
CA LEU A 76 21.08 2.18 17.24
C LEU A 76 21.17 2.64 15.78
N ILE A 77 21.37 1.71 14.85
CA ILE A 77 21.49 1.95 13.41
C ILE A 77 20.40 1.17 12.69
N ASP A 78 19.39 1.90 12.22
CA ASP A 78 18.38 1.37 11.32
C ASP A 78 18.79 1.69 9.87
N ASN A 79 19.05 0.64 9.07
CA ASN A 79 19.47 0.81 7.68
C ASN A 79 18.40 1.51 6.84
N PHE A 80 17.13 1.36 7.21
CA PHE A 80 16.02 1.94 6.48
C PHE A 80 15.94 3.45 6.71
N VAL A 81 16.01 3.92 7.96
CA VAL A 81 16.09 5.35 8.30
C VAL A 81 17.36 5.99 7.71
N LEU A 82 18.52 5.33 7.83
CA LEU A 82 19.75 5.85 7.24
C LEU A 82 19.68 6.00 5.72
N LYS A 83 19.00 5.09 5.02
CA LYS A 83 18.87 5.13 3.56
C LYS A 83 18.08 6.37 3.09
N GLN A 84 17.19 6.89 3.92
CA GLN A 84 16.40 8.08 3.61
C GLN A 84 17.20 9.38 3.81
N ASN A 85 18.11 9.37 4.77
CA ASN A 85 18.87 10.56 5.16
C ASN A 85 20.28 10.62 4.54
N MET A 86 20.72 9.56 3.85
CA MET A 86 22.02 9.52 3.20
C MET A 86 21.95 9.08 1.74
N PRO A 87 22.82 9.61 0.86
CA PRO A 87 22.86 9.23 -0.55
C PRO A 87 23.15 7.73 -0.70
N GLY A 88 22.36 7.05 -1.53
CA GLY A 88 22.51 5.63 -1.81
C GLY A 88 23.86 5.34 -2.48
N THR A 89 24.74 4.57 -1.81
CA THR A 89 25.99 4.09 -2.40
C THR A 89 26.05 2.57 -2.38
N PRO A 90 26.92 1.91 -3.18
CA PRO A 90 27.07 0.45 -3.15
C PRO A 90 27.75 -0.08 -1.86
N ARG A 91 28.09 0.80 -0.91
CA ARG A 91 28.70 0.49 0.38
C ARG A 91 27.61 0.29 1.46
N PRO A 92 27.96 -0.33 2.60
CA PRO A 92 27.04 -0.37 3.75
C PRO A 92 26.74 1.04 4.26
N LEU A 93 25.48 1.36 4.54
CA LEU A 93 25.08 2.69 5.01
C LEU A 93 25.76 3.09 6.33
N ALA A 94 25.86 2.16 7.28
CA ALA A 94 26.62 2.37 8.52
C ALA A 94 28.08 2.79 8.25
N TYR A 95 28.69 2.28 7.17
CA TYR A 95 30.04 2.68 6.79
C TYR A 95 30.06 4.10 6.22
N ASP A 96 29.12 4.45 5.36
CA ASP A 96 29.04 5.80 4.78
C ASP A 96 28.76 6.86 5.85
N TYR A 97 27.99 6.52 6.89
CA TYR A 97 27.74 7.40 8.04
C TYR A 97 29.03 7.68 8.80
N ILE A 98 29.77 6.63 9.16
CA ILE A 98 31.09 6.78 9.83
C ILE A 98 32.10 7.50 8.93
N ALA A 99 32.04 7.30 7.62
CA ALA A 99 33.02 7.84 6.69
C ALA A 99 32.79 9.32 6.36
N SER A 100 31.53 9.75 6.30
CA SER A 100 31.12 11.13 6.03
C SER A 100 31.26 12.03 7.27
N ALA A 101 31.15 11.46 8.47
CA ALA A 101 31.12 12.18 9.74
C ALA A 101 29.91 13.13 9.89
N GLU A 102 28.81 12.82 9.19
CA GLU A 102 27.54 13.55 9.27
C GLU A 102 26.79 13.21 10.58
N TRP A 103 27.37 13.58 11.72
CA TRP A 103 26.95 13.11 13.05
C TRP A 103 25.56 13.54 13.50
N ASN A 104 24.96 14.54 12.86
CA ASN A 104 23.59 14.97 13.15
C ASN A 104 22.55 14.18 12.34
N THR A 105 22.97 13.29 11.43
CA THR A 105 22.06 12.52 10.57
C THR A 105 21.19 11.58 11.41
N PRO A 106 19.85 11.60 11.27
CA PRO A 106 18.99 10.60 11.90
C PRO A 106 19.36 9.19 11.44
N VAL A 107 19.63 8.31 12.41
CA VAL A 107 20.11 6.94 12.14
C VAL A 107 19.11 5.86 12.53
N SER A 108 18.07 6.18 13.30
CA SER A 108 17.12 5.23 13.88
C SER A 108 15.83 5.94 14.31
N PRO A 109 14.65 5.28 14.32
CA PRO A 109 13.44 5.85 14.90
C PRO A 109 13.43 5.81 16.43
N VAL A 110 14.44 5.18 17.05
CA VAL A 110 14.53 4.92 18.48
C VAL A 110 15.13 6.10 19.24
N TRP A 111 16.05 6.84 18.63
CA TRP A 111 16.79 7.92 19.28
C TRP A 111 17.28 8.95 18.26
N ASP A 112 17.49 10.18 18.73
CA ASP A 112 17.97 11.28 17.90
C ASP A 112 19.45 11.63 18.19
N PRO A 113 20.37 11.43 17.23
CA PRO A 113 21.77 11.81 17.38
C PRO A 113 21.99 13.29 17.65
N ALA A 114 21.16 14.19 17.08
CA ALA A 114 21.35 15.63 17.27
C ALA A 114 21.09 16.04 18.73
N SER A 115 19.99 15.55 19.31
CA SER A 115 19.67 15.74 20.73
C SER A 115 20.73 15.13 21.65
N TYR A 116 21.20 13.91 21.36
CA TYR A 116 22.27 13.29 22.13
C TYR A 116 23.58 14.09 22.07
N LEU A 117 23.91 14.67 20.92
CA LEU A 117 25.10 15.51 20.74
C LEU A 117 25.02 16.87 21.43
N ALA A 118 23.82 17.32 21.78
CA ALA A 118 23.63 18.52 22.60
C ALA A 118 24.02 18.25 24.06
N GLU A 119 23.71 17.05 24.57
CA GLU A 119 24.08 16.61 25.93
C GLU A 119 25.52 16.07 26.01
N HIS A 120 26.00 15.44 24.94
CA HIS A 120 27.30 14.76 24.84
C HIS A 120 28.15 15.29 23.67
N PRO A 121 28.61 16.55 23.71
CA PRO A 121 29.38 17.15 22.63
C PRO A 121 30.71 16.43 22.36
N GLU A 122 31.29 15.76 23.36
CA GLU A 122 32.49 14.92 23.25
C GLU A 122 32.32 13.77 22.25
N ALA A 123 31.09 13.32 22.01
CA ALA A 123 30.80 12.22 21.11
C ALA A 123 31.18 12.52 19.64
N ARG A 124 31.30 13.81 19.26
CA ARG A 124 31.80 14.22 17.93
C ARG A 124 33.24 13.76 17.66
N GLN A 125 34.03 13.58 18.72
CA GLN A 125 35.43 13.17 18.65
C GLN A 125 35.59 11.64 18.63
N HIS A 126 34.53 10.89 18.91
CA HIS A 126 34.56 9.43 18.91
C HIS A 126 34.69 8.90 17.46
N PRO A 127 35.50 7.86 17.19
CA PRO A 127 35.69 7.32 15.83
C PRO A 127 34.40 6.83 15.13
N GLY A 128 33.38 6.44 15.90
CA GLY A 128 32.04 6.09 15.42
C GLY A 128 30.98 7.16 15.63
N GLY A 129 31.39 8.40 15.93
CA GLY A 129 30.48 9.50 16.25
C GLY A 129 29.58 9.19 17.45
N PRO A 130 28.35 9.76 17.48
CA PRO A 130 27.44 9.58 18.60
C PRO A 130 26.96 8.13 18.77
N VAL A 131 26.81 7.35 17.68
CA VAL A 131 26.46 5.92 17.77
C VAL A 131 27.55 5.16 18.51
N GLY A 132 28.80 5.30 18.10
CA GLY A 132 29.92 4.58 18.73
C GLY A 132 30.15 5.02 20.18
N HIS A 133 29.98 6.31 20.46
CA HIS A 133 30.09 6.83 21.83
C HIS A 133 29.02 6.25 22.75
N LEU A 134 27.75 6.26 22.31
CA LEU A 134 26.64 5.70 23.05
C LEU A 134 26.80 4.19 23.24
N TRP A 135 27.20 3.47 22.20
CA TRP A 135 27.48 2.03 22.28
C TRP A 135 28.60 1.71 23.28
N GLY A 136 29.68 2.49 23.30
CA GLY A 136 30.76 2.33 24.27
C GLY A 136 30.28 2.49 25.72
N ARG A 137 29.40 3.47 26.00
CA ARG A 137 28.79 3.66 27.32
C ARG A 137 27.90 2.49 27.71
N VAL A 138 27.08 2.01 26.78
CA VAL A 138 26.25 0.81 26.96
C VAL A 138 27.11 -0.41 27.31
N GLN A 139 28.26 -0.58 26.65
CA GLN A 139 29.15 -1.70 26.92
C GLN A 139 29.83 -1.61 28.28
N SER A 140 30.09 -0.40 28.79
CA SER A 140 30.74 -0.20 30.10
C SER A 140 29.77 -0.28 31.28
N ASP A 141 28.57 0.28 31.13
CA ASP A 141 27.59 0.41 32.21
C ASP A 141 26.13 0.42 31.67
N PRO A 142 25.62 -0.73 31.20
CA PRO A 142 24.32 -0.78 30.54
C PRO A 142 23.14 -0.42 31.46
N GLN A 143 23.29 -0.58 32.79
CA GLN A 143 22.20 -0.34 33.75
C GLN A 143 21.90 1.15 33.97
N ASN A 144 22.91 2.01 33.79
CA ASN A 144 22.78 3.46 34.02
C ASN A 144 22.64 4.27 32.73
N VAL A 145 22.64 3.64 31.55
CA VAL A 145 22.41 4.33 30.28
C VAL A 145 20.92 4.53 30.05
N LYS A 146 20.56 5.78 29.79
CA LYS A 146 19.24 6.19 29.34
C LYS A 146 19.31 6.68 27.91
N ILE A 147 18.34 6.29 27.10
CA ILE A 147 18.24 6.65 25.70
C ILE A 147 17.19 7.76 25.55
N PRO A 148 17.55 8.93 24.99
CA PRO A 148 16.59 9.96 24.67
C PRO A 148 15.77 9.49 23.45
N ILE A 149 14.46 9.40 23.65
CA ILE A 149 13.49 9.15 22.59
C ILE A 149 12.71 10.44 22.39
N GLN A 150 12.74 10.99 21.19
CA GLN A 150 11.92 12.13 20.82
C GLN A 150 10.50 11.65 20.52
N ASP A 151 9.52 12.29 21.14
CA ASP A 151 8.09 12.17 20.82
C ASP A 151 7.47 13.58 20.70
N ALA A 152 6.18 13.68 20.36
CA ALA A 152 5.52 14.99 20.24
C ALA A 152 5.36 15.73 21.57
N SER A 153 5.49 15.06 22.72
CA SER A 153 5.44 15.67 24.06
C SER A 153 6.79 16.18 24.54
N GLY A 154 7.88 15.82 23.85
CA GLY A 154 9.25 16.25 24.12
C GLY A 154 10.25 15.10 24.06
N VAL A 155 11.37 15.25 24.77
CA VAL A 155 12.35 14.17 24.93
C VAL A 155 11.98 13.36 26.17
N ARG A 156 11.60 12.10 25.99
CA ARG A 156 11.50 11.12 27.07
C ARG A 156 12.76 10.27 27.15
N THR A 157 13.04 9.69 28.31
CA THR A 157 14.17 8.76 28.47
C THR A 157 13.69 7.37 28.80
N VAL A 158 14.30 6.37 28.16
CA VAL A 158 14.04 4.94 28.43
C VAL A 158 15.33 4.26 28.85
N ALA A 159 15.26 3.35 29.82
CA ALA A 159 16.42 2.57 30.23
C ALA A 159 16.91 1.70 29.07
N TRP A 160 18.22 1.68 28.84
CA TRP A 160 18.81 0.90 27.78
C TRP A 160 18.48 -0.60 27.89
N THR A 161 18.50 -1.14 29.10
CA THR A 161 18.25 -2.57 29.35
C THR A 161 16.88 -3.01 28.83
N ASP A 162 15.84 -2.23 29.10
CA ASP A 162 14.47 -2.56 28.71
C ASP A 162 14.33 -2.52 27.18
N LEU A 163 14.85 -1.44 26.59
CA LEU A 163 14.88 -1.24 25.14
C LEU A 163 15.64 -2.36 24.41
N TYR A 164 16.79 -2.78 24.93
CA TYR A 164 17.63 -3.79 24.31
C TYR A 164 17.02 -5.19 24.40
N GLN A 165 16.41 -5.53 25.54
CA GLN A 165 15.71 -6.81 25.70
C GLN A 165 14.52 -6.92 24.73
N ASP A 166 13.70 -5.86 24.63
CA ASP A 166 12.59 -5.80 23.69
C ASP A 166 13.04 -5.94 22.23
N ALA A 167 14.15 -5.31 21.88
CA ALA A 167 14.74 -5.42 20.54
C ALA A 167 15.23 -6.84 20.24
N LEU A 168 15.96 -7.46 21.17
CA LEU A 168 16.45 -8.84 21.02
C LEU A 168 15.32 -9.85 20.90
N GLN A 169 14.23 -9.66 21.65
CA GLN A 169 13.05 -10.51 21.54
C GLN A 169 12.44 -10.44 20.14
N ALA A 170 12.27 -9.24 19.58
CA ALA A 170 11.71 -9.06 18.25
C ALA A 170 12.60 -9.65 17.13
N ILE A 171 13.91 -9.55 17.27
CA ILE A 171 14.89 -10.15 16.34
C ILE A 171 14.86 -11.67 16.41
N SER A 172 14.81 -12.20 17.63
CA SER A 172 14.78 -13.64 17.87
C SER A 172 13.50 -14.25 17.31
N ALA A 173 12.36 -13.56 17.44
CA ALA A 173 11.10 -13.95 16.83
C ALA A 173 11.22 -14.10 15.30
N TRP A 174 11.90 -13.16 14.62
CA TRP A 174 12.17 -13.26 13.19
C TRP A 174 13.02 -14.49 12.82
N SER A 175 14.12 -14.70 13.54
CA SER A 175 15.03 -15.81 13.26
C SER A 175 14.37 -17.17 13.52
N ALA A 176 13.62 -17.30 14.61
CA ALA A 176 12.84 -18.49 14.95
C ALA A 176 11.77 -18.78 13.88
N ALA A 177 10.98 -17.78 13.51
CA ALA A 177 9.93 -17.96 12.50
C ALA A 177 10.50 -18.29 11.10
N ARG A 178 11.71 -17.82 10.77
CA ARG A 178 12.43 -18.20 9.54
C ARG A 178 13.00 -19.62 9.61
N ALA A 179 13.49 -20.06 10.76
CA ALA A 179 13.94 -21.44 10.96
C ALA A 179 12.78 -22.41 10.76
N ASP A 180 11.60 -22.08 11.29
CA ASP A 180 10.41 -22.90 11.14
C ASP A 180 9.86 -22.92 9.70
N ARG A 181 9.96 -21.81 8.96
CA ARG A 181 9.65 -21.79 7.51
C ARG A 181 10.39 -22.85 6.70
N ARG A 182 11.64 -23.18 7.06
CA ARG A 182 12.41 -24.25 6.39
C ARG A 182 11.87 -25.64 6.70
N ARG A 183 11.22 -25.82 7.86
CA ARG A 183 10.52 -27.07 8.25
C ARG A 183 9.15 -27.19 7.57
N ARG A 184 8.50 -26.05 7.31
CA ARG A 184 7.13 -25.94 6.75
C ARG A 184 7.01 -26.12 5.24
N ARG A 185 7.97 -25.64 4.45
CA ARG A 185 7.91 -25.83 2.99
C ARG A 185 8.45 -27.22 2.69
N PRO A 186 7.61 -28.24 2.41
CA PRO A 186 8.09 -29.35 1.63
C PRO A 186 8.60 -28.72 0.35
N ASN A 187 9.93 -28.66 0.19
CA ASN A 187 10.45 -28.54 -1.15
C ASN A 187 9.86 -29.75 -1.85
N SER A 188 8.87 -29.55 -2.72
CA SER A 188 8.38 -30.53 -3.70
C SER A 188 9.49 -30.91 -4.69
N TRP A 189 10.75 -30.69 -4.33
CA TRP A 189 11.95 -30.81 -5.13
C TRP A 189 13.11 -31.34 -4.25
N MET A 190 12.80 -31.95 -3.10
CA MET A 190 13.82 -32.72 -2.38
C MET A 190 14.19 -33.95 -3.20
N LYS A 191 15.42 -34.44 -3.01
CA LYS A 191 15.85 -35.72 -3.56
C LYS A 191 14.86 -36.79 -3.11
N LYS A 192 14.52 -37.71 -4.01
CA LYS A 192 13.78 -38.94 -3.70
C LYS A 192 14.31 -39.51 -2.38
N PRO A 193 13.44 -39.84 -1.40
CA PRO A 193 13.89 -40.43 -0.15
C PRO A 193 14.79 -41.64 -0.44
N THR A 194 15.82 -41.84 0.37
CA THR A 194 16.64 -43.05 0.26
C THR A 194 15.76 -44.28 0.45
N GLU A 195 15.73 -45.17 -0.54
CA GLU A 195 14.99 -46.45 -0.53
C GLU A 195 15.51 -47.46 0.51
N ALA A 196 16.53 -47.09 1.31
CA ALA A 196 17.01 -47.89 2.41
C ALA A 196 15.97 -47.87 3.53
N LEU A 197 15.03 -48.81 3.46
CA LEU A 197 14.10 -49.12 4.53
C LEU A 197 14.92 -49.46 5.78
N PRO A 198 14.63 -48.83 6.93
CA PRO A 198 15.05 -49.40 8.20
C PRO A 198 14.62 -50.87 8.25
N VAL A 199 15.54 -51.75 8.66
CA VAL A 199 15.18 -53.14 8.92
C VAL A 199 14.48 -53.16 10.28
N TRP A 200 13.16 -53.09 10.28
CA TRP A 200 12.37 -53.32 11.48
C TRP A 200 12.29 -54.82 11.72
N ASP A 201 12.49 -55.25 12.97
CA ASP A 201 12.14 -56.61 13.36
C ASP A 201 10.62 -56.67 13.25
N SER A 202 10.09 -57.41 12.26
CA SER A 202 8.65 -57.47 11.99
C SER A 202 7.91 -57.63 13.31
N ALA A 203 7.03 -56.68 13.66
CA ALA A 203 6.38 -56.67 14.96
C ALA A 203 5.80 -58.06 15.25
N LYS A 204 6.15 -58.65 16.41
CA LYS A 204 5.68 -60.01 16.82
C LYS A 204 4.16 -60.12 16.77
N THR A 205 3.46 -59.00 16.89
CA THR A 205 2.03 -58.83 16.64
C THR A 205 1.85 -57.94 15.41
N GLN A 206 1.15 -58.43 14.37
CA GLN A 206 0.68 -57.61 13.27
C GLN A 206 -0.69 -57.04 13.63
N PRO A 207 -0.83 -55.83 14.21
CA PRO A 207 -2.14 -55.25 14.46
C PRO A 207 -2.94 -55.06 13.16
N LEU A 208 -4.26 -55.11 13.28
CA LEU A 208 -5.17 -54.92 12.16
C LEU A 208 -5.18 -53.45 11.75
N VAL A 209 -5.01 -53.18 10.45
CA VAL A 209 -5.18 -51.85 9.85
C VAL A 209 -6.51 -51.78 9.10
N SER A 210 -7.40 -50.87 9.46
CA SER A 210 -8.59 -50.57 8.67
C SER A 210 -8.31 -49.41 7.71
N ILE A 211 -8.47 -49.67 6.42
CA ILE A 211 -8.26 -48.68 5.37
C ILE A 211 -9.62 -48.15 4.95
N VAL A 212 -9.84 -46.84 5.13
CA VAL A 212 -11.09 -46.17 4.76
C VAL A 212 -10.91 -45.53 3.38
N MET A 213 -11.71 -45.98 2.40
CA MET A 213 -11.68 -45.49 1.03
C MET A 213 -13.04 -44.92 0.63
N PRO A 214 -13.21 -43.58 0.63
CA PRO A 214 -14.42 -42.96 0.11
C PRO A 214 -14.43 -42.99 -1.43
N ALA A 215 -15.59 -43.29 -2.01
CA ALA A 215 -15.77 -43.29 -3.46
C ALA A 215 -17.10 -42.61 -3.86
N TRP A 216 -17.03 -41.77 -4.88
CA TRP A 216 -18.20 -41.16 -5.53
C TRP A 216 -17.89 -40.88 -7.00
N ASN A 217 -18.51 -41.62 -7.91
CA ASN A 217 -18.29 -41.52 -9.37
C ASN A 217 -16.80 -41.63 -9.76
N ARG A 218 -16.16 -42.71 -9.31
CA ARG A 218 -14.72 -43.01 -9.45
C ARG A 218 -14.47 -44.38 -10.07
N SER A 219 -15.32 -44.81 -11.01
CA SER A 219 -15.20 -46.10 -11.69
C SER A 219 -13.82 -46.33 -12.34
N GLY A 220 -13.18 -45.26 -12.83
CA GLY A 220 -11.81 -45.31 -13.39
C GLY A 220 -10.69 -45.46 -12.36
N GLY A 221 -10.88 -44.98 -11.12
CA GLY A 221 -9.82 -44.91 -10.09
C GLY A 221 -9.92 -46.00 -9.02
N VAL A 222 -11.14 -46.33 -8.57
CA VAL A 222 -11.37 -47.17 -7.37
C VAL A 222 -10.70 -48.54 -7.47
N ARG A 223 -10.63 -49.10 -8.67
CA ARG A 223 -9.93 -50.37 -8.93
C ARG A 223 -8.43 -50.24 -8.74
N VAL A 224 -7.81 -49.20 -9.27
CA VAL A 224 -6.36 -48.97 -9.17
C VAL A 224 -5.97 -48.77 -7.70
N ALA A 225 -6.74 -47.96 -6.97
CA ALA A 225 -6.54 -47.74 -5.54
C ALA A 225 -6.65 -49.06 -4.74
N ALA A 226 -7.68 -49.86 -4.99
CA ALA A 226 -7.85 -51.15 -4.32
C ALA A 226 -6.78 -52.19 -4.70
N ASP A 227 -6.37 -52.26 -5.96
CA ASP A 227 -5.28 -53.13 -6.41
C ASP A 227 -3.95 -52.74 -5.72
N SER A 228 -3.73 -51.46 -5.39
CA SER A 228 -2.57 -51.00 -4.61
C SER A 228 -2.60 -51.42 -3.13
N VAL A 229 -3.79 -51.55 -2.55
CA VAL A 229 -4.00 -52.13 -1.20
C VAL A 229 -3.74 -53.63 -1.22
N LEU A 230 -4.21 -54.33 -2.26
CA LEU A 230 -3.94 -55.76 -2.45
C LEU A 230 -2.45 -56.08 -2.61
N ALA A 231 -1.67 -55.12 -3.12
CA ALA A 231 -0.22 -55.22 -3.27
C ALA A 231 0.58 -54.95 -1.98
N GLN A 232 -0.07 -54.57 -0.87
CA GLN A 232 0.62 -54.31 0.40
C GLN A 232 1.26 -55.57 0.96
N THR A 233 2.50 -55.46 1.46
CA THR A 233 3.23 -56.56 2.12
C THR A 233 2.76 -56.83 3.54
N TRP A 234 2.22 -55.81 4.23
CA TRP A 234 1.47 -56.01 5.46
C TRP A 234 0.20 -56.80 5.14
N THR A 235 -0.03 -57.94 5.80
CA THR A 235 -1.13 -58.83 5.42
C THR A 235 -2.40 -58.67 6.28
N ASN A 236 -2.25 -58.19 7.52
CA ASN A 236 -3.36 -58.01 8.45
C ASN A 236 -4.02 -56.62 8.29
N TRP A 237 -4.83 -56.47 7.25
CA TRP A 237 -5.63 -55.28 6.98
C TRP A 237 -7.05 -55.65 6.58
N GLU A 238 -7.97 -54.68 6.71
CA GLU A 238 -9.27 -54.68 6.04
C GLU A 238 -9.41 -53.39 5.21
N LEU A 239 -10.07 -53.48 4.06
CA LEU A 239 -10.36 -52.33 3.20
C LEU A 239 -11.86 -52.06 3.20
N LEU A 240 -12.24 -50.86 3.61
CA LEU A 240 -13.62 -50.38 3.66
C LEU A 240 -13.85 -49.42 2.50
N ILE A 241 -14.40 -49.94 1.39
CA ILE A 241 -14.81 -49.11 0.26
C ILE A 241 -16.21 -48.57 0.57
N VAL A 242 -16.29 -47.29 0.91
CA VAL A 242 -17.55 -46.63 1.28
C VAL A 242 -18.01 -45.79 0.10
N ASP A 243 -19.12 -46.18 -0.49
CA ASP A 243 -19.70 -45.52 -1.66
C ASP A 243 -20.73 -44.46 -1.24
N ASP A 244 -20.51 -43.22 -1.67
CA ASP A 244 -21.34 -42.05 -1.35
C ASP A 244 -22.45 -41.86 -2.41
N GLY A 245 -23.14 -42.94 -2.76
CA GLY A 245 -24.23 -42.94 -3.72
C GLY A 245 -23.79 -42.71 -5.16
N SER A 246 -22.81 -43.48 -5.65
CA SER A 246 -22.36 -43.38 -7.04
C SER A 246 -23.44 -43.81 -8.02
N TRP A 247 -23.50 -43.16 -9.18
CA TRP A 247 -24.42 -43.51 -10.27
C TRP A 247 -23.71 -44.10 -11.49
N ASP A 248 -22.37 -44.07 -11.52
CA ASP A 248 -21.55 -44.79 -12.48
C ASP A 248 -21.23 -46.23 -12.01
N ASP A 249 -20.31 -46.91 -12.69
CA ASP A 249 -19.93 -48.29 -12.38
C ASP A 249 -19.13 -48.46 -11.07
N THR A 250 -18.88 -47.40 -10.29
CA THR A 250 -18.07 -47.44 -9.05
C THR A 250 -18.58 -48.50 -8.07
N ALA A 251 -19.88 -48.49 -7.78
CA ALA A 251 -20.49 -49.42 -6.82
C ALA A 251 -20.37 -50.88 -7.30
N ALA A 252 -20.56 -51.13 -8.60
CA ALA A 252 -20.43 -52.46 -9.19
C ALA A 252 -18.98 -52.97 -9.09
N ILE A 253 -18.00 -52.12 -9.40
CA ILE A 253 -16.57 -52.45 -9.30
C ILE A 253 -16.19 -52.75 -7.85
N ALA A 254 -16.63 -51.93 -6.89
CA ALA A 254 -16.36 -52.11 -5.47
C ALA A 254 -16.96 -53.42 -4.93
N GLN A 255 -18.17 -53.79 -5.36
CA GLN A 255 -18.77 -55.08 -5.03
C GLN A 255 -17.96 -56.25 -5.60
N LEU A 256 -17.52 -56.17 -6.86
CA LEU A 256 -16.69 -57.22 -7.47
C LEU A 256 -15.37 -57.40 -6.71
N LEU A 257 -14.74 -56.32 -6.25
CA LEU A 257 -13.54 -56.36 -5.42
C LEU A 257 -13.80 -57.05 -4.07
N ALA A 258 -14.91 -56.72 -3.39
CA ALA A 258 -15.32 -57.37 -2.14
C ALA A 258 -15.62 -58.87 -2.30
N HIS A 259 -16.11 -59.31 -3.47
CA HIS A 259 -16.26 -60.74 -3.77
C HIS A 259 -14.91 -61.44 -4.03
N ARG A 260 -13.93 -60.70 -4.57
CA ARG A 260 -12.60 -61.22 -4.93
C ARG A 260 -11.70 -61.45 -3.70
N ASP A 261 -11.78 -60.61 -2.68
CA ASP A 261 -11.00 -60.73 -1.44
C ASP A 261 -11.87 -60.40 -0.22
N GLN A 262 -11.98 -61.35 0.72
CA GLN A 262 -12.84 -61.23 1.90
C GLN A 262 -12.39 -60.15 2.90
N ARG A 263 -11.17 -59.62 2.77
CA ARG A 263 -10.69 -58.48 3.55
C ARG A 263 -11.28 -57.15 3.06
N ILE A 264 -11.86 -57.13 1.85
CA ILE A 264 -12.50 -55.95 1.27
C ILE A 264 -13.99 -55.98 1.61
N ARG A 265 -14.49 -54.89 2.19
CA ARG A 265 -15.90 -54.69 2.54
C ARG A 265 -16.44 -53.49 1.78
N PHE A 266 -17.52 -53.72 1.03
CA PHE A 266 -18.27 -52.66 0.37
C PHE A 266 -19.38 -52.13 1.27
N ILE A 267 -19.48 -50.80 1.41
CA ILE A 267 -20.48 -50.13 2.24
C ILE A 267 -21.21 -49.08 1.38
N PRO A 268 -22.39 -49.39 0.83
CA PRO A 268 -23.19 -48.42 0.07
C PRO A 268 -23.89 -47.44 1.01
N ARG A 269 -24.00 -46.18 0.58
CA ARG A 269 -24.71 -45.12 1.29
C ARG A 269 -25.38 -44.15 0.31
N ASP A 270 -26.30 -43.34 0.85
CA ASP A 270 -26.87 -42.20 0.14
C ASP A 270 -25.87 -41.03 0.12
N HIS A 271 -25.85 -40.27 -0.98
CA HIS A 271 -24.93 -39.16 -1.17
C HIS A 271 -25.05 -38.09 -0.07
N SER A 272 -24.04 -38.02 0.79
CA SER A 272 -23.99 -37.20 2.00
C SER A 272 -22.65 -36.46 2.18
N GLY A 273 -21.74 -36.57 1.21
CA GLY A 273 -20.46 -35.89 1.20
C GLY A 273 -19.31 -36.69 1.82
N VAL A 274 -18.08 -36.26 1.52
CA VAL A 274 -16.85 -37.00 1.83
C VAL A 274 -16.62 -37.22 3.33
N SER A 275 -16.92 -36.24 4.18
CA SER A 275 -16.75 -36.37 5.64
C SER A 275 -17.69 -37.44 6.21
N ALA A 276 -18.97 -37.44 5.82
CA ALA A 276 -19.94 -38.42 6.28
C ALA A 276 -19.57 -39.84 5.79
N THR A 277 -19.07 -39.94 4.56
CA THR A 277 -18.58 -41.18 3.96
C THR A 277 -17.37 -41.73 4.71
N ARG A 278 -16.37 -40.89 5.01
CA ARG A 278 -15.21 -41.30 5.81
C ARG A 278 -15.61 -41.69 7.24
N ASN A 279 -16.51 -40.95 7.87
CA ASN A 279 -17.01 -41.27 9.21
C ASN A 279 -17.72 -42.62 9.25
N ALA A 280 -18.54 -42.94 8.25
CA ALA A 280 -19.15 -44.27 8.16
C ALA A 280 -18.14 -45.40 8.00
N GLY A 281 -17.02 -45.14 7.30
CA GLY A 281 -15.89 -46.06 7.24
C GLY A 281 -15.20 -46.22 8.60
N ILE A 282 -14.94 -45.12 9.30
CA ILE A 282 -14.35 -45.12 10.65
C ILE A 282 -15.25 -45.91 11.62
N ASP A 283 -16.56 -45.68 11.61
CA ASP A 283 -17.51 -46.36 12.49
C ASP A 283 -17.58 -47.88 12.21
N ALA A 284 -17.28 -48.29 10.97
CA ALA A 284 -17.27 -49.69 10.55
C ALA A 284 -15.91 -50.39 10.72
N ALA A 285 -14.87 -49.63 11.07
CA ALA A 285 -13.50 -50.11 11.23
C ALA A 285 -13.32 -50.94 12.50
N ARG A 286 -12.48 -51.98 12.40
CA ARG A 286 -12.15 -52.91 13.49
C ARG A 286 -10.66 -52.90 13.83
N GLY A 287 -9.86 -52.19 13.04
CA GLY A 287 -8.42 -52.09 13.16
C GLY A 287 -8.01 -51.27 14.37
N GLU A 288 -6.87 -51.65 14.94
CA GLU A 288 -6.18 -50.83 15.95
C GLU A 288 -5.61 -49.56 15.31
N TYR A 289 -5.23 -49.64 14.03
CA TYR A 289 -4.77 -48.52 13.21
C TYR A 289 -5.77 -48.26 12.08
N ILE A 290 -5.98 -46.99 11.79
CA ILE A 290 -6.81 -46.49 10.70
C ILE A 290 -5.90 -45.79 9.70
N ALA A 291 -6.09 -46.09 8.42
CA ALA A 291 -5.43 -45.41 7.31
C ALA A 291 -6.48 -44.93 6.31
N PHE A 292 -6.16 -43.88 5.54
CA PHE A 292 -7.09 -43.27 4.59
C PHE A 292 -6.50 -43.33 3.18
N LEU A 293 -7.28 -43.79 2.22
CA LEU A 293 -6.88 -43.84 0.82
C LEU A 293 -8.03 -43.34 -0.04
N ASP A 294 -7.84 -42.19 -0.69
CA ASP A 294 -8.78 -41.68 -1.67
C ASP A 294 -8.79 -42.58 -2.91
N SER A 295 -9.97 -42.72 -3.52
CA SER A 295 -10.22 -43.67 -4.61
C SER A 295 -9.52 -43.33 -5.94
N ASP A 296 -8.81 -42.19 -6.02
CA ASP A 296 -7.97 -41.76 -7.15
C ASP A 296 -6.47 -41.68 -6.79
N ASN A 297 -6.06 -42.27 -5.66
CA ASN A 297 -4.66 -42.37 -5.23
C ASN A 297 -4.14 -43.82 -5.21
N GLU A 298 -2.82 -43.98 -5.31
CA GLU A 298 -2.13 -45.27 -5.27
C GLU A 298 -1.11 -45.30 -4.11
N TRP A 299 -1.05 -46.43 -3.40
CA TRP A 299 -0.02 -46.69 -2.39
C TRP A 299 1.15 -47.51 -2.92
N GLN A 300 2.33 -47.25 -2.35
CA GLN A 300 3.51 -48.08 -2.55
C GLN A 300 3.37 -49.41 -1.78
N PRO A 301 3.85 -50.55 -2.31
CA PRO A 301 3.65 -51.87 -1.69
C PRO A 301 4.13 -52.02 -0.24
N LEU A 302 5.11 -51.22 0.19
CA LEU A 302 5.74 -51.30 1.51
C LEU A 302 5.20 -50.27 2.51
N PHE A 303 4.17 -49.51 2.13
CA PHE A 303 3.65 -48.39 2.92
C PHE A 303 3.16 -48.87 4.29
N LEU A 304 2.18 -49.77 4.34
CA LEU A 304 1.61 -50.21 5.63
C LEU A 304 2.62 -50.92 6.51
N GLU A 305 3.46 -51.77 5.93
CA GLU A 305 4.49 -52.51 6.69
C GLU A 305 5.46 -51.56 7.37
N THR A 306 5.91 -50.54 6.64
CA THR A 306 6.79 -49.50 7.17
C THR A 306 6.12 -48.69 8.27
N MET A 307 4.93 -48.16 7.97
CA MET A 307 4.23 -47.25 8.87
C MET A 307 3.93 -47.92 10.20
N VAL A 308 3.30 -49.09 10.15
CA VAL A 308 2.82 -49.78 11.35
C VAL A 308 3.97 -50.36 12.15
N SER A 309 4.99 -50.93 11.51
CA SER A 309 6.16 -51.45 12.23
C SER A 309 6.88 -50.34 13.00
N SER A 310 7.08 -49.18 12.36
CA SER A 310 7.69 -48.03 13.02
C SER A 310 6.82 -47.50 14.17
N MET A 311 5.50 -47.40 13.98
CA MET A 311 4.60 -46.91 15.03
C MET A 311 4.54 -47.85 16.23
N VAL A 312 4.54 -49.16 16.01
CA VAL A 312 4.54 -50.17 17.08
C VAL A 312 5.86 -50.16 17.85
N GLU A 313 7.00 -50.07 17.16
CA GLU A 313 8.33 -50.06 17.79
C GLU A 313 8.56 -48.80 18.62
N GLU A 314 8.20 -47.63 18.09
CA GLU A 314 8.42 -46.33 18.73
C GLU A 314 7.27 -45.91 19.67
N GLY A 315 6.14 -46.62 19.63
CA GLY A 315 4.94 -46.28 20.39
C GLY A 315 4.22 -45.02 19.90
N ASP A 316 4.41 -44.63 18.63
CA ASP A 316 3.76 -43.46 18.03
C ASP A 316 2.27 -43.72 17.75
N THR A 317 1.42 -42.73 18.01
CA THR A 317 -0.04 -42.82 17.79
C THR A 317 -0.50 -42.26 16.46
N VAL A 318 0.28 -41.36 15.86
CA VAL A 318 0.00 -40.71 14.58
C VAL A 318 1.29 -40.62 13.78
N ALA A 319 1.28 -41.14 12.55
CA ALA A 319 2.42 -41.03 11.65
C ALA A 319 1.95 -40.79 10.21
N PHE A 320 2.81 -40.17 9.39
CA PHE A 320 2.59 -40.06 7.95
C PHE A 320 3.86 -40.36 7.15
N ALA A 321 3.69 -40.88 5.94
CA ALA A 321 4.79 -41.13 4.99
C ALA A 321 5.01 -39.95 4.03
N THR A 322 6.17 -39.95 3.36
CA THR A 322 6.43 -39.06 2.22
C THR A 322 5.49 -39.41 1.06
N ILE A 323 4.89 -38.41 0.43
CA ILE A 323 4.03 -38.57 -0.76
C ILE A 323 4.75 -38.05 -2.01
N GLU A 324 4.66 -38.80 -3.11
CA GLU A 324 5.08 -38.36 -4.44
C GLU A 324 3.99 -37.47 -5.04
N LEU A 325 4.35 -36.31 -5.57
CA LEU A 325 3.45 -35.39 -6.26
C LEU A 325 3.81 -35.39 -7.73
N VAL A 326 2.95 -35.97 -8.57
CA VAL A 326 3.14 -36.02 -10.02
C VAL A 326 2.36 -34.87 -10.65
N TYR A 327 3.08 -33.99 -11.33
CA TYR A 327 2.55 -32.91 -12.16
C TYR A 327 2.88 -33.20 -13.63
N GLU A 328 2.23 -32.52 -14.57
CA GLU A 328 2.35 -32.75 -16.03
C GLU A 328 3.77 -33.10 -16.51
N ASP A 329 4.77 -32.27 -16.17
CA ASP A 329 6.17 -32.42 -16.60
C ASP A 329 7.14 -32.77 -15.46
N ARG A 330 6.65 -32.96 -14.23
CA ARG A 330 7.50 -32.91 -13.02
C ARG A 330 7.04 -33.82 -11.90
N VAL A 331 8.00 -34.39 -11.18
CA VAL A 331 7.78 -35.14 -9.95
C VAL A 331 8.35 -34.38 -8.77
N GLY A 332 7.57 -34.30 -7.70
CA GLY A 332 7.98 -33.76 -6.43
C GLY A 332 7.70 -34.68 -5.25
N TYR A 333 8.19 -34.31 -4.06
CA TYR A 333 7.97 -35.07 -2.83
C TYR A 333 7.52 -34.14 -1.71
N ARG A 334 6.46 -34.50 -0.99
CA ARG A 334 6.05 -33.80 0.24
C ARG A 334 6.48 -34.61 1.45
N GLN A 335 7.41 -34.04 2.21
CA GLN A 335 7.93 -34.55 3.47
C GLN A 335 8.23 -33.37 4.41
N SER A 336 8.00 -33.53 5.70
CA SER A 336 8.21 -32.49 6.73
C SER A 336 8.30 -33.13 8.12
N GLU A 337 8.76 -32.40 9.13
CA GLU A 337 8.62 -32.80 10.54
C GLU A 337 7.59 -31.84 11.18
N PRO A 338 6.29 -32.14 11.06
CA PRO A 338 5.23 -31.23 11.49
C PRO A 338 5.16 -31.13 13.01
N THR A 339 4.93 -29.92 13.51
CA THR A 339 4.49 -29.66 14.87
C THR A 339 3.11 -29.01 14.79
N HIS A 340 2.37 -29.00 15.89
CA HIS A 340 1.09 -28.27 15.95
C HIS A 340 1.27 -26.82 15.47
N ASP A 341 2.27 -26.11 16.00
CA ASP A 341 2.59 -24.72 15.61
C ASP A 341 2.94 -24.55 14.13
N SER A 342 3.65 -25.52 13.53
CA SER A 342 4.01 -25.42 12.12
C SER A 342 2.80 -25.69 11.20
N LEU A 343 1.87 -26.55 11.64
CA LEU A 343 0.60 -26.83 10.96
C LEU A 343 -0.38 -25.66 11.06
N LEU A 344 -0.40 -24.90 12.17
CA LEU A 344 -1.18 -23.65 12.27
C LEU A 344 -0.79 -22.61 11.19
N LEU A 345 0.35 -22.81 10.53
CA LEU A 345 0.91 -21.92 9.53
C LEU A 345 0.78 -22.50 8.10
N GLY A 346 0.35 -23.76 7.97
CA GLY A 346 -0.01 -24.40 6.71
C GLY A 346 0.07 -25.93 6.78
N ASN A 347 -0.82 -26.61 6.05
CA ASN A 347 -0.84 -28.05 6.01
C ASN A 347 0.39 -28.63 5.28
N SER A 348 1.13 -29.51 5.95
CA SER A 348 2.28 -30.24 5.38
C SER A 348 2.09 -31.76 5.39
N VAL A 349 0.93 -32.25 5.83
CA VAL A 349 0.58 -33.66 5.96
C VAL A 349 -0.54 -33.97 4.97
N ASP A 350 -0.38 -35.04 4.19
CA ASP A 350 -1.43 -35.52 3.31
C ASP A 350 -2.22 -36.64 3.98
N LEU A 351 -3.54 -36.62 3.83
CA LEU A 351 -4.39 -37.66 4.41
C LEU A 351 -4.08 -39.04 3.81
N ASN A 352 -3.72 -39.10 2.53
CA ASN A 352 -3.43 -40.35 1.81
C ASN A 352 -2.15 -41.05 2.28
N SER A 353 -1.33 -40.42 3.13
CA SER A 353 -0.16 -41.07 3.72
C SER A 353 -0.22 -41.14 5.24
N LEU A 354 -1.37 -40.79 5.85
CA LEU A 354 -1.58 -40.76 7.29
C LEU A 354 -2.05 -42.12 7.82
N VAL A 355 -1.42 -42.58 8.90
CA VAL A 355 -1.84 -43.72 9.71
C VAL A 355 -2.02 -43.24 11.15
N VAL A 356 -3.16 -43.55 11.75
CA VAL A 356 -3.56 -43.09 13.08
C VAL A 356 -4.08 -44.24 13.91
N ARG A 357 -3.71 -44.31 15.19
CA ARG A 357 -4.29 -45.27 16.13
C ARG A 357 -5.74 -44.91 16.44
N ALA A 358 -6.63 -45.90 16.49
CA ALA A 358 -8.07 -45.68 16.56
C ALA A 358 -8.52 -44.87 17.80
N ASP A 359 -7.84 -45.04 18.94
CA ASP A 359 -8.09 -44.27 20.16
C ASP A 359 -7.70 -42.79 20.03
N ALA A 360 -6.59 -42.48 19.36
CA ALA A 360 -6.15 -41.13 19.08
C ALA A 360 -7.10 -40.41 18.10
N LEU A 361 -7.59 -41.12 17.08
CA LEU A 361 -8.63 -40.62 16.18
C LEU A 361 -9.93 -40.32 16.94
N THR A 362 -10.37 -41.25 17.79
CA THR A 362 -11.57 -41.09 18.63
C THR A 362 -11.43 -39.88 19.57
N ALA A 363 -10.26 -39.71 20.19
CA ALA A 363 -9.98 -38.60 21.10
C ALA A 363 -9.87 -37.24 20.40
N ALA A 364 -9.48 -37.21 19.12
CA ALA A 364 -9.49 -36.00 18.29
C ALA A 364 -10.88 -35.66 17.78
N GLY A 365 -11.77 -36.66 17.68
CA GLY A 365 -13.07 -36.57 17.01
C GLY A 365 -12.98 -36.89 15.52
N ASN A 366 -14.06 -37.40 14.95
CA ASN A 366 -14.15 -37.78 13.54
C ASN A 366 -14.08 -36.55 12.58
N PHE A 367 -14.31 -36.74 11.28
CA PHE A 367 -14.35 -35.62 10.33
C PHE A 367 -15.58 -34.74 10.59
N ASP A 368 -15.40 -33.42 10.52
CA ASP A 368 -16.50 -32.46 10.64
C ASP A 368 -17.33 -32.46 9.34
N THR A 369 -18.60 -32.82 9.44
CA THR A 369 -19.52 -32.89 8.29
C THR A 369 -20.06 -31.52 7.88
N ALA A 370 -19.84 -30.47 8.68
CA ALA A 370 -20.22 -29.10 8.31
C ALA A 370 -19.18 -28.42 7.40
N LEU A 371 -17.98 -28.98 7.29
CA LEU A 371 -16.91 -28.45 6.43
C LEU A 371 -16.99 -29.03 5.01
N PRO A 372 -17.14 -28.20 3.97
CA PRO A 372 -17.15 -28.68 2.58
C PRO A 372 -15.75 -28.93 2.01
N ARG A 373 -14.71 -28.29 2.57
CA ARG A 373 -13.30 -28.43 2.17
C ARG A 373 -12.37 -28.30 3.38
N ALA A 374 -11.12 -28.74 3.23
CA ALA A 374 -10.07 -28.74 4.25
C ALA A 374 -10.40 -29.62 5.47
N VAL A 375 -11.27 -30.61 5.25
CA VAL A 375 -11.74 -31.57 6.26
C VAL A 375 -10.60 -32.43 6.81
N ASP A 376 -9.63 -32.75 5.95
CA ASP A 376 -8.39 -33.43 6.27
C ASP A 376 -7.50 -32.58 7.17
N PHE A 377 -7.32 -31.31 6.81
CA PHE A 377 -6.49 -30.40 7.56
C PHE A 377 -7.06 -30.09 8.96
N ASP A 378 -8.38 -29.94 9.08
CA ASP A 378 -9.07 -29.79 10.37
C ASP A 378 -8.79 -30.99 11.30
N LEU A 379 -8.91 -32.22 10.79
CA LEU A 379 -8.59 -33.42 11.54
C LEU A 379 -7.11 -33.48 11.93
N ILE A 380 -6.21 -33.19 11.00
CA ILE A 380 -4.76 -33.20 11.24
C ILE A 380 -4.37 -32.21 12.35
N LEU A 381 -4.97 -31.01 12.37
CA LEU A 381 -4.72 -30.03 13.44
C LEU A 381 -5.19 -30.55 14.80
N ARG A 382 -6.42 -31.10 14.88
CA ARG A 382 -6.95 -31.68 16.13
C ARG A 382 -6.13 -32.87 16.63
N LEU A 383 -5.60 -33.69 15.72
CA LEU A 383 -4.66 -34.75 16.05
C LEU A 383 -3.34 -34.19 16.61
N ALA A 384 -2.76 -33.19 15.94
CA ALA A 384 -1.50 -32.56 16.31
C ALA A 384 -1.56 -31.81 17.66
N GLU A 385 -2.74 -31.32 18.06
CA GLU A 385 -2.94 -30.66 19.36
C GLU A 385 -2.65 -31.62 20.53
N LYS A 386 -2.98 -32.90 20.38
CA LYS A 386 -2.87 -33.91 21.44
C LYS A 386 -1.75 -34.93 21.23
N ASN A 387 -1.20 -35.01 20.01
CA ASN A 387 -0.26 -36.05 19.62
C ASN A 387 0.92 -35.48 18.82
N ARG A 388 2.10 -36.07 18.97
CA ARG A 388 3.20 -35.86 18.03
C ARG A 388 2.88 -36.60 16.72
N ILE A 389 2.93 -35.91 15.59
CA ILE A 389 2.80 -36.52 14.26
C ILE A 389 4.20 -36.89 13.76
N ARG A 390 4.48 -38.19 13.67
CA ARG A 390 5.78 -38.70 13.21
C ARG A 390 5.86 -38.71 11.68
N HIS A 391 6.91 -38.14 11.11
CA HIS A 391 7.25 -38.38 9.71
C HIS A 391 8.08 -39.66 9.56
N ILE A 392 7.64 -40.54 8.67
CA ILE A 392 8.40 -41.72 8.28
C ILE A 392 8.91 -41.49 6.85
N PRO A 393 10.24 -41.39 6.62
CA PRO A 393 10.81 -40.90 5.38
C PRO A 393 10.85 -41.96 4.27
N VAL A 394 9.74 -42.67 4.06
CA VAL A 394 9.53 -43.59 2.95
C VAL A 394 8.47 -43.05 2.00
N LEU A 395 8.53 -43.49 0.75
CA LEU A 395 7.47 -43.19 -0.22
C LEU A 395 6.26 -44.04 0.11
N GLY A 396 5.17 -43.42 0.58
CA GLY A 396 3.94 -44.10 0.97
C GLY A 396 2.87 -44.09 -0.12
N ALA A 397 2.64 -42.94 -0.73
CA ALA A 397 1.58 -42.74 -1.71
C ALA A 397 2.08 -41.95 -2.93
N ILE A 398 1.38 -42.11 -4.04
CA ILE A 398 1.51 -41.28 -5.24
C ILE A 398 0.24 -40.43 -5.39
N TYR A 399 0.44 -39.12 -5.50
CA TYR A 399 -0.59 -38.15 -5.80
C TYR A 399 -0.47 -37.70 -7.25
N ASP A 400 -1.43 -38.12 -8.08
CA ASP A 400 -1.46 -37.76 -9.49
C ASP A 400 -2.29 -36.49 -9.75
N ASN A 401 -1.59 -35.42 -10.09
CA ASN A 401 -2.18 -34.12 -10.40
C ASN A 401 -2.21 -33.81 -11.91
N ARG A 402 -2.07 -34.83 -12.78
CA ARG A 402 -2.08 -34.66 -14.25
C ARG A 402 -3.48 -34.49 -14.85
N GLU A 403 -4.52 -35.04 -14.21
CA GLU A 403 -5.90 -34.90 -14.69
C GLU A 403 -6.66 -33.80 -13.92
N GLU A 404 -7.02 -32.71 -14.61
CA GLU A 404 -7.99 -31.75 -14.10
C GLU A 404 -9.42 -32.30 -14.25
N SER A 405 -9.87 -33.10 -13.28
CA SER A 405 -11.29 -33.46 -13.18
C SER A 405 -12.11 -32.26 -12.69
N ALA A 406 -13.15 -31.87 -13.44
CA ALA A 406 -14.06 -30.79 -13.10
C ALA A 406 -14.78 -31.00 -11.75
N ASP A 407 -14.94 -32.25 -11.30
CA ASP A 407 -15.64 -32.63 -10.07
C ASP A 407 -14.71 -32.74 -8.83
N ARG A 408 -13.47 -32.21 -8.90
CA ARG A 408 -12.56 -32.24 -7.74
C ARG A 408 -12.94 -31.17 -6.72
N ILE A 409 -13.06 -31.53 -5.43
CA ILE A 409 -13.34 -30.56 -4.35
C ILE A 409 -12.29 -29.43 -4.30
N SER A 410 -11.05 -29.73 -4.69
CA SER A 410 -9.97 -28.74 -4.78
C SER A 410 -10.19 -27.66 -5.84
N THR A 411 -11.04 -27.92 -6.84
CA THR A 411 -11.45 -26.99 -7.91
C THR A 411 -12.85 -26.42 -7.69
N THR A 412 -13.72 -27.10 -6.92
CA THR A 412 -15.11 -26.69 -6.71
C THR A 412 -15.37 -25.87 -5.44
N GLU A 413 -14.47 -25.88 -4.45
CA GLU A 413 -14.66 -25.11 -3.20
C GLU A 413 -13.58 -24.04 -3.02
N PRO A 414 -13.83 -22.90 -2.33
CA PRO A 414 -12.84 -21.85 -2.15
C PRO A 414 -11.57 -22.32 -1.41
N MET A 415 -10.40 -21.87 -1.83
CA MET A 415 -9.12 -22.14 -1.15
C MET A 415 -9.09 -21.57 0.27
N GLY A 416 -9.92 -20.55 0.55
CA GLY A 416 -10.06 -19.91 1.85
C GLY A 416 -10.48 -20.83 2.99
N TRP A 417 -11.01 -22.02 2.71
CA TRP A 417 -11.28 -23.03 3.75
C TRP A 417 -10.03 -23.47 4.53
N ASN A 418 -8.86 -23.50 3.90
CA ASN A 418 -7.60 -23.73 4.61
C ASN A 418 -7.30 -22.61 5.63
N THR A 419 -7.63 -21.37 5.26
CA THR A 419 -7.50 -20.20 6.14
C THR A 419 -8.54 -20.23 7.26
N TYR A 420 -9.77 -20.63 6.94
CA TYR A 420 -10.86 -20.81 7.91
C TYR A 420 -10.48 -21.79 9.01
N VAL A 421 -10.03 -23.00 8.65
CA VAL A 421 -9.63 -24.04 9.61
C VAL A 421 -8.48 -23.55 10.50
N ARG A 422 -7.50 -22.84 9.94
CA ARG A 422 -6.42 -22.23 10.73
C ARG A 422 -6.92 -21.17 11.70
N LEU A 423 -7.87 -20.33 11.30
CA LEU A 423 -8.47 -19.33 12.18
C LEU A 423 -9.30 -19.98 13.27
N ARG A 424 -10.11 -20.99 12.94
CA ARG A 424 -10.90 -21.76 13.90
C ARG A 424 -10.03 -22.35 15.01
N ALA A 425 -8.83 -22.82 14.66
CA ALA A 425 -7.86 -23.37 15.63
C ALA A 425 -7.13 -22.32 16.49
N GLN A 426 -7.16 -21.04 16.10
CA GLN A 426 -6.36 -19.97 16.76
C GLN A 426 -7.20 -18.83 17.34
N VAL A 427 -8.47 -18.70 16.95
CA VAL A 427 -9.35 -17.59 17.33
C VAL A 427 -10.59 -18.16 18.00
N SER A 428 -10.69 -17.93 19.31
CA SER A 428 -11.92 -18.17 20.07
C SER A 428 -12.81 -16.93 20.03
N TRP A 429 -13.89 -17.00 19.26
CA TRP A 429 -14.85 -15.89 19.17
C TRP A 429 -15.60 -15.65 20.48
N ASP A 430 -15.80 -16.69 21.29
CA ASP A 430 -16.48 -16.55 22.58
C ASP A 430 -15.58 -15.83 23.59
N GLU A 431 -14.29 -16.17 23.67
CA GLU A 431 -13.32 -15.44 24.50
C GLU A 431 -13.22 -13.96 24.08
N LEU A 432 -13.28 -13.68 22.77
CA LEU A 432 -13.28 -12.31 22.26
C LEU A 432 -14.53 -11.51 22.64
N ARG A 433 -15.69 -12.17 22.73
CA ARG A 433 -16.95 -11.52 23.16
C ARG A 433 -16.95 -11.20 24.65
N GLU A 434 -16.30 -12.04 25.45
CA GLU A 434 -16.20 -11.88 26.90
C GLU A 434 -15.06 -10.95 27.33
N LYS A 435 -14.17 -10.60 26.40
CA LYS A 435 -13.01 -9.76 26.66
C LYS A 435 -13.42 -8.34 27.09
N GLU A 436 -12.92 -7.90 28.25
CA GLU A 436 -13.08 -6.51 28.68
C GLU A 436 -12.25 -5.57 27.81
N LEU A 437 -12.91 -4.52 27.30
CA LEU A 437 -12.31 -3.53 26.39
C LEU A 437 -12.29 -2.14 27.05
N LEU A 438 -11.19 -1.42 26.87
CA LEU A 438 -11.05 -0.05 27.33
C LEU A 438 -11.68 0.94 26.34
N ALA A 439 -12.15 2.09 26.81
CA ALA A 439 -12.63 3.14 25.90
C ALA A 439 -11.51 3.59 24.93
N GLY A 440 -11.91 3.93 23.70
CA GLY A 440 -11.01 4.40 22.64
C GLY A 440 -11.03 3.53 21.40
N THR A 441 -10.00 3.66 20.55
CA THR A 441 -9.87 2.96 19.27
C THR A 441 -8.57 2.16 19.19
N HIS A 442 -8.69 0.89 18.81
CA HIS A 442 -7.55 0.04 18.48
C HIS A 442 -7.34 0.08 16.97
N VAL A 443 -6.19 0.58 16.52
CA VAL A 443 -5.81 0.70 15.12
C VAL A 443 -5.02 -0.55 14.73
N ILE A 444 -5.52 -1.30 13.76
CA ILE A 444 -4.82 -2.43 13.13
C ILE A 444 -4.28 -1.96 11.79
N ALA A 445 -2.97 -1.75 11.68
CA ALA A 445 -2.32 -1.32 10.45
C ALA A 445 -1.68 -2.49 9.73
N ILE A 446 -2.17 -2.84 8.53
CA ILE A 446 -1.60 -3.91 7.72
C ILE A 446 -0.51 -3.34 6.80
N LEU A 447 0.71 -3.87 6.90
CA LEU A 447 1.85 -3.47 6.06
C LEU A 447 2.36 -4.68 5.28
N ASN A 448 2.36 -4.56 3.95
CA ASN A 448 2.87 -5.60 3.06
C ASN A 448 4.38 -5.44 2.81
N ARG A 449 5.01 -6.56 2.45
CA ARG A 449 6.37 -6.58 1.94
C ARG A 449 6.59 -5.56 0.81
N ARG A 450 7.70 -4.82 0.85
CA ARG A 450 8.10 -3.80 -0.15
C ARG A 450 7.07 -2.68 -0.30
N ASP A 451 6.42 -2.30 0.79
CA ASP A 451 5.65 -1.07 0.83
C ASP A 451 6.60 0.13 0.78
N GLU A 452 6.56 0.87 -0.33
CA GLU A 452 7.41 2.04 -0.56
C GLU A 452 7.12 3.20 0.40
N ASN A 453 5.92 3.20 0.99
CA ASN A 453 5.44 4.24 1.91
C ASN A 453 5.55 3.84 3.39
N ILE A 454 6.22 2.72 3.68
CA ILE A 454 6.25 2.16 5.04
C ILE A 454 6.81 3.12 6.10
N SER A 455 7.80 3.96 5.77
CA SER A 455 8.34 4.97 6.72
C SER A 455 7.32 6.04 7.04
N HIS A 456 6.63 6.54 6.02
CA HIS A 456 5.57 7.53 6.20
C HIS A 456 4.48 6.94 7.09
N LYS A 457 3.98 5.74 6.76
CA LYS A 457 2.95 5.06 7.57
C LYS A 457 3.40 4.84 9.01
N LEU A 458 4.62 4.35 9.24
CA LEU A 458 5.14 4.15 10.60
C LEU A 458 5.24 5.47 11.37
N LYS A 459 5.68 6.56 10.73
CA LYS A 459 5.71 7.88 11.35
C LYS A 459 4.31 8.34 11.78
N GLU A 460 3.32 8.22 10.92
CA GLU A 460 1.95 8.62 11.23
C GLU A 460 1.31 7.73 12.32
N LEU A 461 1.61 6.43 12.33
CA LEU A 461 1.19 5.50 13.37
C LEU A 461 1.85 5.79 14.72
N LEU A 462 3.09 6.24 14.72
CA LEU A 462 3.78 6.70 15.93
C LEU A 462 3.07 7.92 16.51
N LEU A 463 2.77 8.94 15.69
CA LEU A 463 2.01 10.12 16.11
C LEU A 463 0.61 9.78 16.62
N LEU A 464 -0.02 8.73 16.09
CA LEU A 464 -1.29 8.22 16.61
C LEU A 464 -1.15 7.58 17.99
N SER A 465 -0.11 6.77 18.19
CA SER A 465 0.13 6.04 19.45
C SER A 465 0.44 6.94 20.65
N GLU A 466 0.75 8.21 20.42
CA GLU A 466 0.97 9.21 21.47
C GLU A 466 -0.34 9.68 22.14
N ASP A 467 -1.49 9.44 21.50
CA ASP A 467 -2.80 9.72 22.09
C ASP A 467 -3.31 8.51 22.89
N PRO A 468 -3.58 8.64 24.19
CA PRO A 468 -3.99 7.53 25.06
C PRO A 468 -5.37 6.95 24.74
N SER A 469 -6.17 7.64 23.91
CA SER A 469 -7.43 7.10 23.36
C SER A 469 -7.19 6.11 22.22
N PHE A 470 -5.97 6.01 21.71
CA PHE A 470 -5.57 5.06 20.69
C PHE A 470 -4.66 3.97 21.26
N SER A 471 -4.67 2.83 20.59
CA SER A 471 -3.63 1.80 20.70
C SER A 471 -3.43 1.24 19.30
N VAL A 472 -2.19 0.98 18.92
CA VAL A 472 -1.80 0.67 17.55
C VAL A 472 -1.17 -0.71 17.50
N LEU A 473 -1.64 -1.54 16.58
CA LEU A 473 -1.06 -2.83 16.25
C LEU A 473 -0.64 -2.82 14.79
N VAL A 474 0.66 -2.92 14.53
CA VAL A 474 1.21 -2.95 13.17
C VAL A 474 1.49 -4.39 12.74
N ALA A 475 0.69 -4.90 11.82
CA ALA A 475 0.79 -6.24 11.28
C ALA A 475 1.59 -6.26 9.99
N PHE A 476 2.76 -6.89 10.02
CA PHE A 476 3.63 -7.03 8.87
C PHE A 476 3.40 -8.37 8.16
N ILE A 477 3.01 -8.32 6.88
CA ILE A 477 2.77 -9.50 6.04
C ILE A 477 3.96 -9.74 5.10
N ALA A 478 4.60 -10.89 5.29
CA ALA A 478 5.78 -11.35 4.59
C ALA A 478 6.93 -10.32 4.49
N PRO A 479 7.18 -9.49 5.52
CA PRO A 479 8.08 -8.34 5.41
C PRO A 479 9.51 -8.78 5.07
N THR A 480 10.32 -7.85 4.59
CA THR A 480 11.77 -8.02 4.61
C THR A 480 12.28 -7.94 6.04
N ARG A 481 13.53 -8.38 6.26
CA ARG A 481 14.17 -8.23 7.56
C ARG A 481 14.22 -6.76 7.97
N GLU A 482 14.58 -5.88 7.04
CA GLU A 482 14.69 -4.44 7.29
C GLU A 482 13.35 -3.85 7.73
N GLU A 483 12.26 -4.16 7.01
CA GLU A 483 10.91 -3.70 7.34
C GLU A 483 10.45 -4.16 8.74
N TRP A 484 10.66 -5.45 9.06
CA TRP A 484 10.35 -5.97 10.40
C TRP A 484 11.18 -5.27 11.49
N MET A 485 12.47 -5.07 11.23
CA MET A 485 13.37 -4.40 12.17
C MET A 485 12.93 -2.96 12.43
N SER A 486 12.53 -2.21 11.40
CA SER A 486 12.05 -0.84 11.58
C SER A 486 10.74 -0.77 12.37
N GLY A 487 9.81 -1.69 12.14
CA GLY A 487 8.59 -1.81 12.96
C GLY A 487 8.88 -2.19 14.41
N ALA A 488 9.75 -3.18 14.61
CA ALA A 488 10.19 -3.60 15.93
C ALA A 488 10.92 -2.47 16.67
N ALA A 489 11.69 -1.65 15.97
CA ALA A 489 12.34 -0.47 16.54
C ALA A 489 11.34 0.63 16.90
N ALA A 490 10.31 0.85 16.07
CA ALA A 490 9.27 1.85 16.30
C ALA A 490 8.48 1.62 17.61
N ARG A 491 8.27 0.36 18.01
CA ARG A 491 7.57 -0.01 19.27
C ARG A 491 8.37 0.26 20.54
N LEU A 492 9.69 0.40 20.45
CA LEU A 492 10.56 0.45 21.62
C LEU A 492 10.24 1.67 22.49
N GLY A 493 9.95 1.42 23.76
CA GLY A 493 9.56 2.45 24.72
C GLY A 493 8.15 3.00 24.56
N ARG A 494 7.29 2.39 23.72
CA ARG A 494 5.91 2.84 23.44
C ARG A 494 4.91 1.71 23.74
N PRO A 495 4.27 1.70 24.93
CA PRO A 495 3.40 0.60 25.35
C PRO A 495 2.09 0.47 24.54
N ASP A 496 1.65 1.57 23.92
CA ASP A 496 0.44 1.62 23.09
C ASP A 496 0.70 1.30 21.61
N LEU A 497 1.93 0.92 21.24
CA LEU A 497 2.26 0.40 19.90
C LEU A 497 2.80 -1.03 20.02
N ASP A 498 2.11 -1.98 19.42
CA ASP A 498 2.56 -3.37 19.28
C ASP A 498 2.78 -3.73 17.81
N THR A 499 3.50 -4.83 17.56
CA THR A 499 3.73 -5.35 16.21
C THR A 499 3.36 -6.83 16.12
N GLN A 500 2.94 -7.26 14.93
CA GLN A 500 2.62 -8.65 14.62
C GLN A 500 3.39 -9.08 13.37
N LEU A 501 4.14 -10.17 13.47
CA LEU A 501 4.89 -10.74 12.34
C LEU A 501 4.10 -11.89 11.70
N PHE A 502 3.75 -11.73 10.43
CA PHE A 502 3.31 -12.83 9.57
C PHE A 502 4.41 -13.12 8.55
N VAL A 503 5.16 -14.21 8.73
CA VAL A 503 6.32 -14.53 7.86
C VAL A 503 5.91 -14.95 6.45
N GLU A 504 4.72 -15.52 6.29
CA GLU A 504 4.18 -15.95 5.01
C GLU A 504 3.24 -14.89 4.42
N ARG A 505 2.88 -15.08 3.15
CA ARG A 505 1.89 -14.26 2.45
C ARG A 505 0.48 -14.71 2.88
N GLU A 506 0.07 -14.23 4.04
CA GLU A 506 -1.29 -14.40 4.57
C GLU A 506 -2.28 -13.49 3.84
N SER A 507 -3.56 -13.87 3.85
CA SER A 507 -4.61 -13.01 3.34
C SER A 507 -4.88 -11.85 4.30
N PHE A 508 -5.45 -10.78 3.75
CA PHE A 508 -5.88 -9.62 4.53
C PHE A 508 -6.87 -10.03 5.64
N SER A 509 -7.89 -10.83 5.30
CA SER A 509 -8.86 -11.38 6.26
C SER A 509 -8.21 -12.20 7.39
N TYR A 510 -7.24 -13.07 7.07
CA TYR A 510 -6.51 -13.83 8.09
C TYR A 510 -5.74 -12.91 9.05
N ALA A 511 -4.99 -11.96 8.51
CA ALA A 511 -4.19 -11.05 9.32
C ALA A 511 -5.06 -10.20 10.25
N VAL A 512 -6.16 -9.64 9.73
CA VAL A 512 -7.11 -8.84 10.52
C VAL A 512 -7.72 -9.70 11.63
N ASN A 513 -8.26 -10.88 11.32
CA ASN A 513 -8.91 -11.73 12.33
C ASN A 513 -7.94 -12.21 13.41
N MET A 514 -6.69 -12.57 13.04
CA MET A 514 -5.66 -12.87 14.02
C MET A 514 -5.32 -11.67 14.91
N CYS A 515 -5.28 -10.46 14.34
CA CYS A 515 -5.05 -9.24 15.10
C CYS A 515 -6.19 -8.90 16.08
N LEU A 516 -7.42 -9.36 15.85
CA LEU A 516 -8.54 -9.16 16.78
C LEU A 516 -8.28 -9.78 18.16
N THR A 517 -7.51 -10.87 18.23
CA THR A 517 -7.07 -11.50 19.51
C THR A 517 -6.31 -10.52 20.42
N LYS A 518 -5.65 -9.51 19.83
CA LYS A 518 -4.85 -8.51 20.53
C LYS A 518 -5.57 -7.18 20.78
N VAL A 519 -6.77 -6.98 20.25
CA VAL A 519 -7.54 -5.73 20.43
C VAL A 519 -7.83 -5.47 21.91
N ARG A 520 -7.71 -4.21 22.33
CA ARG A 520 -7.90 -3.79 23.73
C ARG A 520 -8.90 -2.66 23.91
N ARG A 521 -9.49 -2.16 22.83
CA ARG A 521 -10.34 -0.97 22.84
C ARG A 521 -11.74 -1.27 22.32
N THR A 522 -12.70 -0.44 22.68
CA THR A 522 -14.12 -0.58 22.29
C THR A 522 -14.37 -0.31 20.80
N GLY A 523 -13.54 0.49 20.14
CA GLY A 523 -13.56 0.70 18.69
C GLY A 523 -12.38 -0.01 18.01
N THR A 524 -12.59 -0.49 16.79
CA THR A 524 -11.54 -1.03 15.91
C THR A 524 -11.48 -0.24 14.62
N LEU A 525 -10.27 0.18 14.23
CA LEU A 525 -10.00 0.80 12.95
C LEU A 525 -8.95 -0.02 12.22
N VAL A 526 -9.28 -0.52 11.03
CA VAL A 526 -8.35 -1.26 10.17
C VAL A 526 -7.83 -0.32 9.08
N LEU A 527 -6.50 -0.26 8.94
CA LEU A 527 -5.82 0.45 7.87
C LEU A 527 -5.33 -0.58 6.85
N GLY A 528 -5.95 -0.56 5.67
CA GLY A 528 -5.61 -1.42 4.56
C GLY A 528 -4.21 -1.15 4.02
N PRO A 529 -3.54 -2.17 3.45
CA PRO A 529 -2.13 -2.07 3.08
C PRO A 529 -1.86 -1.11 1.92
N ARG A 530 -2.87 -0.77 1.11
CA ARG A 530 -2.72 0.16 -0.02
C ARG A 530 -2.96 1.62 0.35
N ALA A 531 -3.51 1.90 1.54
CA ALA A 531 -3.89 3.25 1.93
C ALA A 531 -2.66 4.08 2.36
N LEU A 532 -2.56 5.31 1.86
CA LEU A 532 -1.68 6.35 2.35
C LEU A 532 -2.51 7.37 3.13
N PHE A 533 -2.22 7.49 4.42
CA PHE A 533 -2.97 8.28 5.41
C PHE A 533 -2.02 9.16 6.23
N ASP A 534 -2.60 10.08 6.99
CA ASP A 534 -1.95 10.85 8.06
C ASP A 534 -2.70 10.69 9.38
N ALA A 535 -2.05 11.01 10.50
CA ALA A 535 -2.61 10.81 11.83
C ALA A 535 -3.95 11.56 12.04
N ASP A 536 -4.10 12.77 11.52
CA ASP A 536 -5.33 13.56 11.68
C ASP A 536 -6.51 12.93 10.94
N SER A 537 -6.28 12.47 9.71
CA SER A 537 -7.29 11.78 8.89
C SER A 537 -7.75 10.46 9.53
N VAL A 538 -6.85 9.71 10.18
CA VAL A 538 -7.19 8.50 10.95
C VAL A 538 -8.02 8.84 12.19
N ARG A 539 -7.67 9.91 12.92
CA ARG A 539 -8.46 10.40 14.07
C ARG A 539 -9.87 10.79 13.63
N LYS A 540 -10.01 11.53 12.53
CA LYS A 540 -11.30 11.91 11.95
C LYS A 540 -12.17 10.71 11.61
N LEU A 541 -11.57 9.65 11.06
CA LEU A 541 -12.29 8.41 10.73
C LEU A 541 -12.71 7.65 11.99
N ALA A 542 -11.81 7.48 12.96
CA ALA A 542 -12.09 6.81 14.23
C ALA A 542 -13.22 7.50 15.01
N ASN A 543 -13.19 8.84 15.09
CA ASN A 543 -14.21 9.61 15.78
C ASN A 543 -15.60 9.49 15.12
N ALA A 544 -15.65 9.27 13.80
CA ALA A 544 -16.92 9.15 13.06
C ALA A 544 -17.67 7.85 13.34
N ALA A 545 -16.93 6.80 13.69
CA ALA A 545 -17.46 5.46 13.88
C ALA A 545 -17.98 5.20 15.30
N GLU A 546 -17.84 6.17 16.23
CA GLU A 546 -18.26 6.16 17.64
C GLU A 546 -18.49 4.76 18.25
N PRO A 547 -17.73 4.29 19.26
CA PRO A 547 -17.79 2.90 19.73
C PRO A 547 -19.15 2.34 20.19
N THR A 548 -20.18 3.20 20.35
CA THR A 548 -21.55 2.82 20.74
C THR A 548 -22.57 2.90 19.60
N SER A 549 -22.14 3.33 18.41
CA SER A 549 -23.00 3.53 17.25
C SER A 549 -23.08 2.27 16.38
N ARG A 550 -24.26 1.94 15.84
CA ARG A 550 -24.43 0.82 14.89
C ARG A 550 -24.03 1.25 13.48
N ARG A 551 -22.75 1.56 13.28
CA ARG A 551 -22.23 1.95 11.96
C ARG A 551 -20.82 1.50 11.71
N VAL A 552 -20.50 1.36 10.42
CA VAL A 552 -19.13 1.24 9.93
C VAL A 552 -18.84 2.44 9.06
N VAL A 553 -17.66 3.04 9.25
CA VAL A 553 -17.22 4.21 8.50
C VAL A 553 -15.98 3.87 7.68
N ILE A 554 -15.99 4.23 6.41
CA ILE A 554 -14.85 4.09 5.49
C ILE A 554 -14.34 5.46 5.03
N PRO A 555 -13.04 5.58 4.70
CA PRO A 555 -12.50 6.78 4.07
C PRO A 555 -12.85 6.79 2.57
N THR A 556 -12.74 7.96 1.95
CA THR A 556 -12.79 8.08 0.49
C THR A 556 -11.43 7.74 -0.09
N ASN A 557 -11.36 6.71 -0.94
CA ASN A 557 -10.11 6.29 -1.58
C ASN A 557 -9.99 6.89 -2.99
N VAL A 558 -8.83 7.48 -3.27
CA VAL A 558 -8.47 8.00 -4.59
C VAL A 558 -7.20 7.32 -5.10
N THR A 559 -7.06 7.21 -6.41
CA THR A 559 -5.82 6.78 -7.05
C THR A 559 -4.70 7.81 -6.79
N PRO A 560 -3.42 7.49 -7.07
CA PRO A 560 -2.34 8.47 -6.98
C PRO A 560 -2.58 9.71 -7.86
N GLN A 561 -3.41 9.57 -8.89
CA GLN A 561 -3.81 10.63 -9.83
C GLN A 561 -4.97 11.50 -9.32
N GLY A 562 -5.59 11.17 -8.19
CA GLY A 562 -6.71 11.95 -7.62
C GLY A 562 -8.10 11.60 -8.14
N VAL A 563 -8.24 10.46 -8.82
CA VAL A 563 -9.52 9.91 -9.28
C VAL A 563 -10.08 8.97 -8.23
N LEU A 564 -11.39 8.93 -8.02
CA LEU A 564 -12.01 8.04 -7.04
C LEU A 564 -11.81 6.57 -7.43
N VAL A 565 -11.36 5.77 -6.47
CA VAL A 565 -11.40 4.30 -6.57
C VAL A 565 -12.83 3.82 -6.33
N GLY A 566 -13.50 4.42 -5.33
CA GLY A 566 -14.91 4.22 -5.03
C GLY A 566 -15.27 4.78 -3.66
N VAL A 567 -16.52 5.20 -3.48
CA VAL A 567 -17.06 5.72 -2.21
C VAL A 567 -17.85 4.69 -1.40
N GLY A 568 -18.15 3.55 -2.02
CA GLY A 568 -18.92 2.43 -1.48
C GLY A 568 -19.01 1.33 -2.54
N SER A 569 -19.75 0.28 -2.27
CA SER A 569 -20.02 -0.78 -3.25
C SER A 569 -21.52 -1.07 -3.36
N VAL A 570 -21.89 -1.69 -4.49
CA VAL A 570 -23.23 -2.19 -4.77
C VAL A 570 -23.08 -3.55 -5.46
N GLN A 571 -24.07 -4.42 -5.34
CA GLN A 571 -24.12 -5.64 -6.16
C GLN A 571 -25.16 -5.44 -7.28
N PRO A 572 -24.75 -5.14 -8.53
CA PRO A 572 -25.69 -4.74 -9.58
C PRO A 572 -26.76 -5.79 -9.91
N LYS A 573 -26.45 -7.06 -9.68
CA LYS A 573 -27.38 -8.18 -9.76
C LYS A 573 -26.98 -9.26 -8.77
N ARG A 574 -27.96 -10.02 -8.28
CA ARG A 574 -27.73 -11.16 -7.39
C ARG A 574 -26.69 -12.13 -7.98
N GLY A 575 -25.70 -12.49 -7.17
CA GLY A 575 -24.63 -13.42 -7.53
C GLY A 575 -23.52 -12.83 -8.43
N ALA A 576 -23.58 -11.55 -8.78
CA ALA A 576 -22.45 -10.87 -9.42
C ALA A 576 -21.41 -10.39 -8.41
N ALA A 577 -20.21 -10.09 -8.88
CA ALA A 577 -19.21 -9.39 -8.08
C ALA A 577 -19.76 -8.01 -7.63
N PRO A 578 -19.53 -7.61 -6.37
CA PRO A 578 -19.75 -6.22 -5.94
C PRO A 578 -18.86 -5.26 -6.73
N GLU A 579 -19.43 -4.13 -7.14
CA GLU A 579 -18.76 -3.10 -7.93
C GLU A 579 -18.68 -1.77 -7.15
N PRO A 580 -17.58 -1.02 -7.30
CA PRO A 580 -17.40 0.27 -6.65
C PRO A 580 -18.35 1.34 -7.21
N ILE A 581 -18.95 2.12 -6.32
CA ILE A 581 -19.77 3.28 -6.65
C ILE A 581 -18.86 4.51 -6.84
N LEU A 582 -19.14 5.33 -7.86
CA LEU A 582 -18.33 6.48 -8.28
C LEU A 582 -16.87 6.14 -8.66
N SER A 583 -16.57 4.89 -9.01
CA SER A 583 -15.24 4.58 -9.55
C SER A 583 -14.97 5.35 -10.84
N GLY A 584 -13.78 5.92 -10.97
CA GLY A 584 -13.41 6.73 -12.13
C GLY A 584 -13.94 8.17 -12.10
N HIS A 585 -14.78 8.55 -11.13
CA HIS A 585 -15.24 9.93 -10.95
C HIS A 585 -14.17 10.81 -10.29
N PRO A 586 -14.20 12.14 -10.50
CA PRO A 586 -13.32 13.07 -9.78
C PRO A 586 -13.71 13.18 -8.29
N LEU A 587 -12.74 13.52 -7.44
CA LEU A 587 -12.94 13.68 -5.99
C LEU A 587 -14.03 14.71 -5.63
N SER A 588 -14.27 15.71 -6.48
CA SER A 588 -15.35 16.69 -6.30
C SER A 588 -16.73 16.05 -6.22
N ASP A 589 -16.95 14.93 -6.93
CA ASP A 589 -18.25 14.24 -6.93
C ASP A 589 -18.52 13.59 -5.58
N ALA A 590 -17.49 13.01 -4.94
CA ALA A 590 -17.62 12.53 -3.56
C ALA A 590 -17.88 13.69 -2.59
N LYS A 591 -17.18 14.82 -2.74
CA LYS A 591 -17.37 16.00 -1.87
C LYS A 591 -18.77 16.61 -2.00
N ALA A 592 -19.39 16.53 -3.17
CA ALA A 592 -20.74 17.03 -3.42
C ALA A 592 -21.81 16.27 -2.61
N LEU A 593 -21.53 15.04 -2.15
CA LEU A 593 -22.39 14.28 -1.25
C LEU A 593 -22.38 14.80 0.20
N GLY A 594 -21.60 15.85 0.50
CA GLY A 594 -21.39 16.38 1.85
C GLY A 594 -20.33 15.59 2.62
N THR A 595 -20.01 16.01 3.85
CA THR A 595 -18.90 15.46 4.66
C THR A 595 -19.03 13.97 4.98
N THR A 596 -20.26 13.51 5.16
CA THR A 596 -20.59 12.15 5.60
C THR A 596 -21.81 11.69 4.83
N HIS A 597 -21.74 10.53 4.19
CA HIS A 597 -22.81 10.04 3.32
C HIS A 597 -23.07 8.55 3.56
N LYS A 598 -24.34 8.13 3.45
CA LYS A 598 -24.75 6.74 3.62
C LYS A 598 -24.56 5.97 2.31
N ILE A 599 -23.96 4.79 2.41
CA ILE A 599 -23.66 3.95 1.25
C ILE A 599 -24.37 2.59 1.35
N PRO A 600 -24.68 1.93 0.23
CA PRO A 600 -25.34 0.62 0.26
C PRO A 600 -24.50 -0.47 0.92
N ALA A 601 -23.19 -0.45 0.66
CA ALA A 601 -22.23 -1.37 1.26
C ALA A 601 -20.81 -0.78 1.24
N LEU A 602 -19.97 -1.37 2.08
CA LEU A 602 -18.58 -0.97 2.25
C LEU A 602 -17.72 -1.33 1.03
N HIS A 603 -16.68 -0.56 0.78
CA HIS A 603 -15.70 -0.77 -0.28
C HIS A 603 -14.28 -0.47 0.22
N GLY A 604 -13.28 -1.07 -0.42
CA GLY A 604 -11.86 -0.90 -0.07
C GLY A 604 -11.38 -1.89 0.99
N GLU A 605 -10.37 -1.49 1.76
CA GLU A 605 -9.70 -2.33 2.78
C GLU A 605 -9.56 -1.61 4.13
N SER A 606 -10.05 -0.39 4.24
CA SER A 606 -9.92 0.43 5.44
C SER A 606 -11.28 0.80 5.99
N PHE A 607 -11.49 0.63 7.29
CA PHE A 607 -12.77 0.89 7.95
C PHE A 607 -12.59 1.12 9.45
N ALA A 608 -13.55 1.80 10.08
CA ALA A 608 -13.67 1.96 11.53
C ALA A 608 -15.08 1.55 11.98
N MET A 609 -15.19 0.78 13.06
CA MET A 609 -16.46 0.32 13.63
C MET A 609 -16.31 -0.10 15.10
N PRO A 610 -17.41 -0.33 15.84
CA PRO A 610 -17.36 -0.96 17.16
C PRO A 610 -16.70 -2.34 17.10
N THR A 611 -15.82 -2.61 18.07
CA THR A 611 -15.14 -3.92 18.18
C THR A 611 -16.13 -5.04 18.47
N ALA A 612 -17.14 -4.78 19.31
CA ALA A 612 -18.16 -5.76 19.67
C ALA A 612 -18.93 -6.26 18.43
N ASP A 613 -19.24 -5.36 17.51
CA ASP A 613 -20.01 -5.68 16.30
C ASP A 613 -19.16 -6.52 15.33
N LEU A 614 -17.88 -6.15 15.15
CA LEU A 614 -16.94 -6.92 14.33
C LEU A 614 -16.70 -8.33 14.89
N VAL A 615 -16.58 -8.46 16.22
CA VAL A 615 -16.43 -9.75 16.90
C VAL A 615 -17.72 -10.58 16.82
N LYS A 616 -18.89 -9.95 16.93
CA LYS A 616 -20.19 -10.61 16.85
C LYS A 616 -20.37 -11.34 15.52
N VAL A 617 -20.01 -10.68 14.41
CA VAL A 617 -20.05 -11.25 13.05
C VAL A 617 -18.82 -12.07 12.66
N GLN A 618 -17.93 -12.36 13.62
CA GLN A 618 -16.74 -13.20 13.43
C GLN A 618 -15.71 -12.62 12.42
N GLY A 619 -15.53 -11.29 12.45
CA GLY A 619 -14.48 -10.61 11.69
C GLY A 619 -14.73 -10.59 10.17
N LEU A 620 -13.66 -10.63 9.39
CA LEU A 620 -13.71 -10.69 7.92
C LEU A 620 -13.75 -12.14 7.45
N SER A 621 -14.55 -12.43 6.42
CA SER A 621 -14.64 -13.80 5.89
C SER A 621 -13.30 -14.25 5.27
N PRO A 622 -12.73 -15.40 5.71
CA PRO A 622 -11.50 -15.93 5.14
C PRO A 622 -11.71 -16.64 3.79
N LEU A 623 -12.95 -16.78 3.33
CA LEU A 623 -13.29 -17.36 2.04
C LEU A 623 -13.14 -16.37 0.89
N LEU A 624 -12.97 -15.09 1.21
CA LEU A 624 -12.86 -14.00 0.25
C LEU A 624 -11.47 -13.36 0.29
N TYR A 625 -11.06 -12.87 -0.87
CA TYR A 625 -9.81 -12.15 -1.08
C TYR A 625 -10.05 -10.85 -1.88
N ASN A 626 -9.25 -9.82 -1.58
CA ASN A 626 -9.13 -8.54 -2.29
C ASN A 626 -10.18 -7.47 -1.94
N GLN A 627 -11.13 -7.22 -2.85
CA GLN A 627 -12.10 -6.13 -2.75
C GLN A 627 -13.47 -6.63 -2.27
N PHE A 628 -13.56 -7.90 -1.88
CA PHE A 628 -14.83 -8.59 -1.60
C PHE A 628 -15.09 -8.78 -0.10
N GLU A 629 -14.06 -8.65 0.74
CA GLU A 629 -14.16 -8.82 2.19
C GLU A 629 -15.11 -7.80 2.84
N LEU A 630 -15.03 -6.52 2.48
CA LEU A 630 -15.89 -5.48 3.06
C LEU A 630 -17.34 -5.50 2.54
N PRO A 631 -17.62 -5.76 1.25
CA PRO A 631 -18.98 -6.06 0.80
C PRO A 631 -19.62 -7.23 1.57
N ALA A 632 -18.88 -8.32 1.80
CA ALA A 632 -19.38 -9.45 2.56
C ALA A 632 -19.58 -9.14 4.05
N LEU A 633 -18.71 -8.31 4.65
CA LEU A 633 -18.92 -7.77 5.99
C LEU A 633 -20.23 -6.96 6.07
N SER A 634 -20.55 -6.17 5.03
CA SER A 634 -21.80 -5.41 4.96
C SER A 634 -23.03 -6.33 4.95
N SER A 635 -22.96 -7.43 4.17
CA SER A 635 -23.99 -8.48 4.15
C SER A 635 -24.17 -9.13 5.52
N ALA A 636 -23.06 -9.52 6.18
CA ALA A 636 -23.09 -10.14 7.51
C ALA A 636 -23.67 -9.21 8.58
N LEU A 637 -23.29 -7.93 8.58
CA LEU A 637 -23.83 -6.93 9.50
C LEU A 637 -25.31 -6.67 9.27
N SER A 638 -25.76 -6.58 8.01
CA SER A 638 -27.17 -6.37 7.67
C SER A 638 -28.04 -7.58 8.06
N ALA A 639 -27.49 -8.79 7.96
CA ALA A 639 -28.17 -10.02 8.37
C ALA A 639 -28.38 -10.11 9.89
N GLU A 640 -27.42 -9.62 10.68
CA GLU A 640 -27.55 -9.53 12.14
C GLU A 640 -28.41 -8.32 12.56
N TRP A 641 -28.22 -7.18 11.90
CA TRP A 641 -28.86 -5.90 12.18
C TRP A 641 -29.33 -5.20 10.90
N PRO A 642 -30.62 -5.30 10.55
CA PRO A 642 -31.16 -4.67 9.33
C PRO A 642 -31.05 -3.13 9.30
N ASP A 643 -30.87 -2.49 10.45
CA ASP A 643 -30.73 -1.04 10.60
C ASP A 643 -29.26 -0.56 10.70
N TYR A 644 -28.30 -1.44 10.48
CA TYR A 644 -26.88 -1.11 10.55
C TYR A 644 -26.48 -0.11 9.46
N GLU A 645 -25.81 0.98 9.83
CA GLU A 645 -25.47 2.04 8.87
C GLU A 645 -24.07 1.85 8.27
N PHE A 646 -23.96 1.93 6.95
CA PHE A 646 -22.68 2.01 6.24
C PHE A 646 -22.45 3.44 5.76
N VAL A 647 -21.28 3.98 6.06
CA VAL A 647 -21.01 5.41 5.90
C VAL A 647 -19.64 5.64 5.27
N VAL A 648 -19.55 6.60 4.36
CA VAL A 648 -18.29 7.13 3.83
C VAL A 648 -18.03 8.54 4.36
N ARG A 649 -16.76 8.83 4.69
CA ARG A 649 -16.28 10.19 4.97
C ARG A 649 -15.60 10.76 3.73
N THR A 650 -16.20 11.81 3.17
CA THR A 650 -15.74 12.44 1.91
C THR A 650 -14.64 13.48 2.15
N ASP A 651 -14.52 13.97 3.38
CA ASP A 651 -13.46 14.84 3.87
C ASP A 651 -12.22 14.08 4.37
N VAL A 652 -12.32 12.75 4.53
CA VAL A 652 -11.20 11.85 4.82
C VAL A 652 -10.78 11.18 3.52
N VAL A 653 -9.78 11.74 2.84
CA VAL A 653 -9.34 11.32 1.51
C VAL A 653 -7.98 10.64 1.58
N TRP A 654 -7.92 9.36 1.24
CA TRP A 654 -6.68 8.57 1.24
C TRP A 654 -6.28 8.17 -0.17
N ARG A 655 -4.98 8.29 -0.46
CA ARG A 655 -4.41 7.83 -1.74
C ARG A 655 -4.14 6.33 -1.65
N GLN A 656 -4.53 5.60 -2.69
CA GLN A 656 -4.38 4.16 -2.77
C GLN A 656 -3.28 3.80 -3.77
N PHE A 657 -2.18 3.24 -3.30
CA PHE A 657 -1.07 2.83 -4.15
C PHE A 657 -1.13 1.32 -4.42
N GLU A 658 -0.67 0.92 -5.60
CA GLU A 658 -0.43 -0.50 -5.86
C GLU A 658 0.75 -1.00 -5.02
N ASN A 659 0.59 -2.15 -4.38
CA ASN A 659 1.64 -2.76 -3.58
C ASN A 659 2.42 -3.77 -4.43
N GLY A 660 3.75 -3.79 -4.30
CA GLY A 660 4.65 -4.61 -5.13
C GLY A 660 4.55 -6.13 -4.95
N THR A 661 3.59 -6.65 -4.18
CA THR A 661 3.25 -8.08 -4.13
C THR A 661 1.74 -8.22 -4.13
N PRO A 662 1.13 -8.76 -5.21
CA PRO A 662 -0.29 -9.01 -5.22
C PRO A 662 -0.64 -10.07 -4.15
N PRO A 663 -1.78 -9.92 -3.45
CA PRO A 663 -2.30 -10.92 -2.52
C PRO A 663 -2.58 -12.25 -3.22
N ARG A 664 -2.87 -13.30 -2.42
CA ARG A 664 -3.39 -14.56 -2.97
C ARG A 664 -4.73 -14.27 -3.66
N VAL A 665 -4.93 -14.85 -4.84
CA VAL A 665 -6.14 -14.72 -5.64
C VAL A 665 -6.75 -16.10 -5.83
N ASP A 666 -8.07 -16.17 -5.65
CA ASP A 666 -8.91 -17.33 -5.97
C ASP A 666 -10.21 -16.82 -6.62
N PRO A 667 -10.17 -16.40 -7.90
CA PRO A 667 -11.32 -15.74 -8.54
C PRO A 667 -12.57 -16.62 -8.55
N MET A 668 -12.40 -17.93 -8.83
CA MET A 668 -13.53 -18.85 -8.84
C MET A 668 -14.05 -19.16 -7.44
N GLY A 669 -13.17 -19.36 -6.46
CA GLY A 669 -13.57 -19.50 -5.06
C GLY A 669 -14.27 -18.25 -4.53
N ASN A 670 -13.80 -17.05 -4.88
CA ASN A 670 -14.45 -15.79 -4.53
C ASN A 670 -15.89 -15.73 -5.05
N LEU A 671 -16.11 -16.01 -6.34
CA LEU A 671 -17.46 -15.99 -6.93
C LEU A 671 -18.41 -16.98 -6.24
N ARG A 672 -17.93 -18.20 -5.94
CA ARG A 672 -18.72 -19.19 -5.18
C ARG A 672 -19.01 -18.72 -3.76
N ALA A 673 -17.98 -18.25 -3.04
CA ALA A 673 -18.13 -17.75 -1.68
C ALA A 673 -19.10 -16.56 -1.61
N LEU A 674 -19.08 -15.65 -2.60
CA LEU A 674 -20.02 -14.53 -2.71
C LEU A 674 -21.47 -15.02 -2.79
N THR A 675 -21.77 -16.08 -3.57
CA THR A 675 -23.15 -16.60 -3.65
C THR A 675 -23.69 -17.12 -2.33
N THR A 676 -22.82 -17.65 -1.46
CA THR A 676 -23.20 -18.17 -0.14
C THR A 676 -23.23 -17.08 0.93
N LEU A 677 -22.22 -16.20 0.94
CA LEU A 677 -22.06 -15.16 1.97
C LEU A 677 -22.95 -13.93 1.72
N MET A 678 -23.39 -13.75 0.48
CA MET A 678 -24.19 -12.60 0.04
C MET A 678 -25.41 -13.09 -0.75
N PRO A 679 -26.36 -13.76 -0.08
CA PRO A 679 -27.52 -14.35 -0.74
C PRO A 679 -28.49 -13.30 -1.31
N GLU A 680 -28.46 -12.08 -0.78
CA GLU A 680 -29.24 -10.91 -1.21
C GLU A 680 -28.34 -9.86 -1.89
N ALA A 681 -28.92 -9.06 -2.79
CA ALA A 681 -28.18 -8.00 -3.47
C ALA A 681 -27.88 -6.83 -2.52
N LEU A 682 -26.65 -6.33 -2.54
CA LEU A 682 -26.22 -5.17 -1.75
C LEU A 682 -26.77 -3.87 -2.35
N GLY A 683 -27.98 -3.49 -1.93
CA GLY A 683 -28.63 -2.19 -2.17
C GLY A 683 -28.65 -1.69 -3.62
N ASP A 684 -28.84 -0.37 -3.78
CA ASP A 684 -28.90 0.31 -5.08
C ASP A 684 -28.07 1.60 -5.04
N ALA A 685 -27.36 1.90 -6.12
CA ALA A 685 -26.58 3.12 -6.28
C ALA A 685 -27.37 4.26 -6.95
N ALA A 686 -28.57 4.01 -7.48
CA ALA A 686 -29.34 4.98 -8.26
C ALA A 686 -29.64 6.27 -7.49
N GLU A 687 -30.00 6.18 -6.20
CA GLU A 687 -30.27 7.35 -5.35
C GLU A 687 -29.02 8.22 -5.18
N LEU A 688 -27.86 7.59 -4.94
CA LEU A 688 -26.58 8.29 -4.79
C LEU A 688 -26.19 9.02 -6.08
N TYR A 689 -26.37 8.39 -7.25
CA TYR A 689 -26.18 9.09 -8.53
C TYR A 689 -27.18 10.23 -8.74
N ALA A 690 -28.45 10.04 -8.35
CA ALA A 690 -29.48 11.07 -8.48
C ALA A 690 -29.20 12.33 -7.65
N GLU A 691 -28.63 12.19 -6.45
CA GLU A 691 -28.19 13.33 -5.62
C GLU A 691 -27.12 14.18 -6.32
N LEU A 692 -26.31 13.58 -7.20
CA LEU A 692 -25.31 14.26 -8.02
C LEU A 692 -25.90 14.85 -9.33
N GLY A 693 -27.21 14.79 -9.52
CA GLY A 693 -27.86 15.18 -10.78
C GLY A 693 -27.55 14.22 -11.93
N GLN A 694 -27.13 13.00 -11.61
CA GLN A 694 -26.75 11.96 -12.57
C GLN A 694 -27.82 10.85 -12.57
N LYS A 695 -27.97 10.17 -13.70
CA LYS A 695 -28.87 9.02 -13.85
C LYS A 695 -28.05 7.79 -14.18
N LEU A 696 -28.05 6.81 -13.28
CA LEU A 696 -27.56 5.47 -13.57
C LEU A 696 -28.49 4.83 -14.61
N ALA A 697 -28.02 4.65 -15.85
CA ALA A 697 -28.85 4.12 -16.92
C ALA A 697 -28.90 2.59 -16.89
N HIS A 698 -27.73 1.95 -16.82
CA HIS A 698 -27.57 0.51 -16.67
C HIS A 698 -26.12 0.19 -16.28
N TRP A 699 -25.84 -1.09 -16.02
CA TRP A 699 -24.51 -1.63 -15.85
C TRP A 699 -24.07 -2.36 -17.11
N GLU A 700 -22.85 -2.09 -17.58
CA GLU A 700 -22.29 -2.68 -18.79
C GLU A 700 -21.14 -3.63 -18.44
N TYR A 701 -21.09 -4.79 -19.10
CA TYR A 701 -19.96 -5.71 -18.98
C TYR A 701 -18.73 -5.21 -19.73
N LEU A 702 -17.62 -5.12 -19.03
CA LEU A 702 -16.29 -4.96 -19.59
C LEU A 702 -15.56 -6.30 -19.50
N THR A 703 -15.12 -6.79 -20.65
CA THR A 703 -14.16 -7.89 -20.71
C THR A 703 -12.76 -7.28 -20.63
N ALA A 704 -12.08 -7.47 -19.49
CA ALA A 704 -10.70 -7.04 -19.35
C ALA A 704 -9.76 -7.93 -20.18
N ALA A 705 -8.57 -7.41 -20.49
CA ALA A 705 -7.58 -8.10 -21.32
C ALA A 705 -7.04 -9.40 -20.69
N ASP A 706 -7.21 -9.56 -19.38
CA ASP A 706 -6.86 -10.75 -18.59
C ASP A 706 -7.99 -11.79 -18.52
N GLY A 707 -9.15 -11.52 -19.13
CA GLY A 707 -10.32 -12.39 -19.13
C GLY A 707 -11.27 -12.19 -17.93
N GLU A 708 -10.96 -11.31 -16.97
CA GLU A 708 -11.91 -10.97 -15.91
C GLU A 708 -13.05 -10.11 -16.46
N SER A 709 -14.30 -10.49 -16.15
CA SER A 709 -15.47 -9.70 -16.50
C SER A 709 -15.85 -8.80 -15.32
N ARG A 710 -15.75 -7.49 -15.50
CA ARG A 710 -16.23 -6.48 -14.53
C ARG A 710 -17.44 -5.75 -15.10
N MET A 711 -18.28 -5.21 -14.23
CA MET A 711 -19.35 -4.31 -14.66
C MET A 711 -18.99 -2.87 -14.35
N ARG A 712 -19.26 -1.96 -15.28
CA ARG A 712 -19.16 -0.51 -15.04
C ARG A 712 -20.54 0.13 -15.06
N PRO A 713 -20.77 1.20 -14.27
CA PRO A 713 -22.00 1.98 -14.38
C PRO A 713 -21.95 2.87 -15.63
N VAL A 714 -23.01 2.84 -16.43
CA VAL A 714 -23.22 3.79 -17.53
C VAL A 714 -24.07 4.95 -17.01
N ILE A 715 -23.46 6.13 -16.95
CA ILE A 715 -24.06 7.32 -16.34
C ILE A 715 -24.52 8.31 -17.40
N HIS A 716 -25.72 8.83 -17.23
CA HIS A 716 -26.26 9.89 -18.06
C HIS A 716 -26.46 11.15 -17.21
N ARG A 717 -25.99 12.29 -17.68
CA ARG A 717 -26.22 13.59 -17.04
C ARG A 717 -27.07 14.45 -17.97
N ALA A 718 -28.15 15.01 -17.46
CA ALA A 718 -28.98 15.95 -18.21
C ALA A 718 -28.53 17.38 -17.90
N ILE A 719 -28.37 18.22 -18.94
CA ILE A 719 -28.09 19.64 -18.75
C ILE A 719 -29.37 20.32 -18.26
N ALA A 720 -29.34 20.90 -17.06
CA ALA A 720 -30.47 21.67 -16.55
C ALA A 720 -30.63 22.98 -17.36
N THR A 721 -31.80 23.17 -17.96
CA THR A 721 -32.16 24.35 -18.78
C THR A 721 -33.15 25.31 -18.09
N SER A 722 -33.39 25.14 -16.79
CA SER A 722 -34.38 25.92 -16.03
C SER A 722 -33.98 27.39 -15.78
N SER A 723 -32.75 27.79 -16.11
CA SER A 723 -32.20 29.15 -15.98
C SER A 723 -31.83 29.73 -17.35
N SER A 724 -31.71 31.07 -17.44
CA SER A 724 -31.28 31.76 -18.68
C SER A 724 -29.85 31.38 -19.12
N ILE A 725 -29.02 30.88 -18.20
CA ILE A 725 -27.69 30.32 -18.45
C ILE A 725 -27.76 28.83 -18.06
N PRO A 726 -27.42 27.88 -18.96
CA PRO A 726 -27.40 26.46 -18.63
C PRO A 726 -26.34 26.15 -17.56
N ARG A 727 -26.63 25.17 -16.69
CA ARG A 727 -25.66 24.67 -15.72
C ARG A 727 -24.77 23.61 -16.37
N LEU A 728 -23.62 24.03 -16.90
CA LEU A 728 -22.65 23.12 -17.52
C LEU A 728 -21.68 22.55 -16.48
N ARG A 729 -21.19 21.34 -16.75
CA ARG A 729 -20.09 20.72 -16.01
C ARG A 729 -18.78 20.89 -16.76
N TRP A 730 -17.83 21.54 -16.10
CA TRP A 730 -16.53 21.94 -16.64
C TRP A 730 -15.42 21.05 -16.09
N ALA A 731 -14.67 20.41 -16.98
CA ALA A 731 -13.41 19.76 -16.65
C ALA A 731 -12.23 20.69 -16.97
N LEU A 732 -11.59 21.23 -15.93
CA LEU A 732 -10.38 22.03 -16.06
C LEU A 732 -9.16 21.09 -16.06
N LYS A 733 -8.46 21.01 -17.18
CA LYS A 733 -7.28 20.13 -17.34
C LYS A 733 -5.99 20.92 -17.15
N ILE A 734 -5.18 20.55 -16.15
CA ILE A 734 -3.94 21.25 -15.79
C ILE A 734 -2.71 20.34 -15.79
N ALA A 735 -1.53 20.94 -15.97
CA ALA A 735 -0.24 20.23 -15.98
C ALA A 735 0.26 19.80 -14.59
N SER A 736 -0.35 20.31 -13.50
CA SER A 736 0.11 19.99 -12.15
C SER A 736 -0.26 18.55 -11.75
N PRO A 737 0.63 17.81 -11.06
CA PRO A 737 0.29 16.50 -10.50
C PRO A 737 -0.66 16.63 -9.30
N PHE A 738 -1.40 15.57 -8.99
CA PHE A 738 -2.26 15.54 -7.80
C PHE A 738 -1.43 15.40 -6.49
N GLY A 739 -1.88 16.05 -5.41
CA GLY A 739 -1.28 15.92 -4.08
C GLY A 739 -0.25 17.01 -3.73
N PRO A 740 0.54 16.82 -2.65
CA PRO A 740 1.35 17.89 -2.04
C PRO A 740 2.35 18.58 -2.99
N VAL A 741 2.91 17.83 -3.94
CA VAL A 741 3.83 18.40 -4.95
C VAL A 741 3.09 19.40 -5.83
N GLY A 742 1.88 19.07 -6.28
CA GLY A 742 1.07 19.96 -7.12
C GLY A 742 0.58 21.21 -6.42
N GLU A 743 0.45 21.18 -5.09
CA GLU A 743 0.10 22.38 -4.29
C GLU A 743 1.16 23.48 -4.37
N THR A 744 2.40 23.13 -4.72
CA THR A 744 3.49 24.10 -4.93
C THR A 744 3.47 24.74 -6.33
N TRP A 745 2.60 24.28 -7.24
CA TRP A 745 2.52 24.77 -8.61
C TRP A 745 1.43 25.82 -8.77
N GLY A 746 1.75 26.93 -9.44
CA GLY A 746 0.79 28.00 -9.73
C GLY A 746 -0.42 27.53 -10.54
N ASP A 747 -0.26 26.52 -11.42
CA ASP A 747 -1.35 25.96 -12.24
C ASP A 747 -2.52 25.44 -11.38
N THR A 748 -2.21 24.83 -10.22
CA THR A 748 -3.22 24.34 -9.27
C THR A 748 -4.06 25.49 -8.72
N HIS A 749 -3.42 26.59 -8.34
CA HIS A 749 -4.10 27.76 -7.78
C HIS A 749 -4.87 28.53 -8.86
N PHE A 750 -4.30 28.64 -10.06
CA PHE A 750 -4.98 29.23 -11.23
C PHE A 750 -6.28 28.49 -11.57
N ALA A 751 -6.23 27.15 -11.64
CA ALA A 751 -7.43 26.34 -11.89
C ALA A 751 -8.47 26.44 -10.76
N ARG A 752 -8.04 26.48 -9.49
CA ARG A 752 -8.96 26.65 -8.36
C ARG A 752 -9.65 28.01 -8.35
N SER A 753 -8.93 29.09 -8.69
CA SER A 753 -9.53 30.43 -8.82
C SER A 753 -10.50 30.51 -9.99
N LEU A 754 -10.18 29.89 -11.13
CA LEU A 754 -11.12 29.76 -12.24
C LEU A 754 -12.34 28.90 -11.88
N ALA A 755 -12.15 27.79 -11.17
CA ALA A 755 -13.22 26.93 -10.70
C ALA A 755 -14.20 27.68 -9.80
N ARG A 756 -13.70 28.40 -8.78
CA ARG A 756 -14.54 29.25 -7.92
C ARG A 756 -15.32 30.30 -8.71
N ALA A 757 -14.69 30.93 -9.71
CA ALA A 757 -15.36 31.92 -10.56
C ALA A 757 -16.49 31.30 -11.41
N LEU A 758 -16.25 30.12 -12.00
CA LEU A 758 -17.28 29.37 -12.73
C LEU A 758 -18.42 28.92 -11.79
N GLU A 759 -18.10 28.41 -10.60
CA GLU A 759 -19.07 27.99 -9.58
C GLU A 759 -19.95 29.15 -9.10
N ARG A 760 -19.37 30.35 -8.88
CA ARG A 760 -20.14 31.57 -8.57
C ARG A 760 -21.14 31.95 -9.67
N LEU A 761 -20.84 31.58 -10.92
CA LEU A 761 -21.72 31.77 -12.08
C LEU A 761 -22.66 30.56 -12.30
N GLY A 762 -22.83 29.71 -11.28
CA GLY A 762 -23.79 28.61 -11.26
C GLY A 762 -23.35 27.37 -12.04
N GLN A 763 -22.07 27.29 -12.45
CA GLN A 763 -21.53 26.13 -13.13
C GLN A 763 -21.08 25.04 -12.15
N GLU A 764 -20.88 23.83 -12.65
CA GLU A 764 -20.28 22.72 -11.93
C GLU A 764 -18.86 22.53 -12.45
N VAL A 765 -17.86 22.35 -11.57
CA VAL A 765 -16.46 22.34 -12.00
C VAL A 765 -15.70 21.18 -11.36
N VAL A 766 -14.87 20.54 -12.17
CA VAL A 766 -13.91 19.52 -11.75
C VAL A 766 -12.52 19.89 -12.26
N ILE A 767 -11.50 19.56 -11.48
CA ILE A 767 -10.11 19.81 -11.83
C ILE A 767 -9.44 18.47 -12.10
N ASP A 768 -9.09 18.23 -13.35
CA ASP A 768 -8.31 17.08 -13.79
C ASP A 768 -6.82 17.45 -13.75
N TYR A 769 -6.11 16.90 -12.76
CA TYR A 769 -4.65 16.96 -12.66
C TYR A 769 -4.00 16.17 -13.80
N HIS A 770 -2.68 16.35 -13.99
CA HIS A 770 -1.92 15.81 -15.13
C HIS A 770 -2.32 14.37 -15.51
N ASP A 771 -2.23 13.45 -14.54
CA ASP A 771 -2.44 12.03 -14.80
C ASP A 771 -3.93 11.64 -14.88
N ALA A 772 -4.85 12.55 -14.56
CA ALA A 772 -6.30 12.34 -14.58
C ALA A 772 -6.98 12.88 -15.85
N HIS A 773 -6.23 13.44 -16.80
CA HIS A 773 -6.81 14.03 -18.03
C HIS A 773 -7.66 13.07 -18.85
N SER A 774 -7.37 11.77 -18.78
CA SER A 774 -8.08 10.71 -19.50
C SER A 774 -8.96 9.85 -18.57
N ARG A 775 -9.45 10.41 -17.45
CA ARG A 775 -10.33 9.67 -16.54
C ARG A 775 -11.54 9.09 -17.28
N GLU A 776 -11.95 7.90 -16.86
CA GLU A 776 -12.99 7.11 -17.55
C GLU A 776 -14.34 7.82 -17.63
N THR A 777 -14.63 8.71 -16.68
CA THR A 777 -15.89 9.44 -16.58
C THR A 777 -15.90 10.75 -17.36
N ALA A 778 -14.84 11.09 -18.11
CA ALA A 778 -14.75 12.35 -18.84
C ALA A 778 -15.88 12.57 -19.87
N TYR A 779 -16.60 11.50 -20.24
CA TYR A 779 -17.73 11.57 -21.16
C TYR A 779 -18.99 12.24 -20.57
N ILE A 780 -19.05 12.47 -19.25
CA ILE A 780 -20.20 13.13 -18.59
C ILE A 780 -20.02 14.64 -18.45
N ASP A 781 -18.86 15.19 -18.82
CA ASP A 781 -18.59 16.63 -18.75
C ASP A 781 -19.05 17.33 -20.02
N ASP A 782 -19.66 18.51 -19.86
CA ASP A 782 -20.19 19.26 -21.00
C ASP A 782 -19.09 20.08 -21.69
N VAL A 783 -18.10 20.54 -20.91
CA VAL A 783 -16.99 21.36 -21.39
C VAL A 783 -15.68 20.86 -20.82
N SER A 784 -14.69 20.63 -21.68
CA SER A 784 -13.32 20.34 -21.30
C SER A 784 -12.42 21.53 -21.66
N LEU A 785 -11.92 22.25 -20.65
CA LEU A 785 -11.00 23.37 -20.82
C LEU A 785 -9.57 22.95 -20.48
N VAL A 786 -8.73 22.86 -21.50
CA VAL A 786 -7.29 22.63 -21.34
C VAL A 786 -6.60 23.96 -21.06
N ILE A 787 -6.09 24.13 -19.84
CA ILE A 787 -5.23 25.25 -19.48
C ILE A 787 -3.80 24.85 -19.84
N ARG A 788 -3.36 25.29 -21.01
CA ARG A 788 -2.18 24.75 -21.67
C ARG A 788 -0.88 25.31 -21.08
N GLY A 789 -0.16 24.44 -20.36
CA GLY A 789 1.20 24.63 -19.86
C GLY A 789 2.24 23.92 -20.74
N LEU A 790 3.05 23.03 -20.16
CA LEU A 790 4.09 22.27 -20.88
C LEU A 790 3.56 21.02 -21.61
N ASP A 791 2.54 20.34 -21.08
CA ASP A 791 2.11 19.03 -21.59
C ASP A 791 1.10 19.10 -22.74
N VAL A 792 1.27 18.26 -23.77
CA VAL A 792 0.32 18.11 -24.89
C VAL A 792 -0.85 17.23 -24.46
N HIS A 793 -2.07 17.74 -24.54
CA HIS A 793 -3.27 17.02 -24.08
C HIS A 793 -3.91 16.15 -25.16
N VAL A 794 -4.44 15.01 -24.73
CA VAL A 794 -5.41 14.22 -25.51
C VAL A 794 -6.79 14.83 -25.28
N THR A 795 -7.46 15.22 -26.36
CA THR A 795 -8.82 15.78 -26.29
C THR A 795 -9.83 14.69 -25.96
N PRO A 796 -10.68 14.89 -24.93
CA PRO A 796 -11.87 14.06 -24.74
C PRO A 796 -12.71 14.00 -26.01
N THR A 797 -13.40 12.88 -26.22
CA THR A 797 -14.23 12.66 -27.41
C THR A 797 -15.67 13.18 -27.26
N ALA A 798 -16.08 13.62 -26.08
CA ALA A 798 -17.43 14.10 -25.79
C ALA A 798 -17.41 15.54 -25.26
N GLY A 799 -18.49 16.29 -25.52
CA GLY A 799 -18.65 17.68 -25.08
C GLY A 799 -17.87 18.70 -25.91
N ILE A 800 -17.83 19.94 -25.42
CA ILE A 800 -17.12 21.07 -26.05
C ILE A 800 -15.68 21.10 -25.54
N ASN A 801 -14.72 21.06 -26.47
CA ASN A 801 -13.30 21.07 -26.17
C ASN A 801 -12.70 22.45 -26.40
N MET A 802 -12.15 23.05 -25.33
CA MET A 802 -11.51 24.36 -25.36
C MET A 802 -10.03 24.25 -25.04
N LEU A 803 -9.21 24.99 -25.78
CA LEU A 803 -7.78 25.17 -25.50
C LEU A 803 -7.53 26.61 -25.07
N TRP A 804 -6.94 26.82 -23.90
CA TRP A 804 -6.45 28.14 -23.46
C TRP A 804 -4.95 28.12 -23.31
N VAL A 805 -4.25 28.71 -24.28
CA VAL A 805 -2.80 28.86 -24.26
C VAL A 805 -2.42 29.96 -23.27
N ILE A 806 -1.82 29.59 -22.13
CA ILE A 806 -1.41 30.55 -21.10
C ILE A 806 0.11 30.73 -21.03
N SER A 807 0.90 29.74 -21.48
CA SER A 807 2.36 29.78 -21.53
C SER A 807 2.90 28.87 -22.64
N HIS A 808 4.22 28.91 -22.87
CA HIS A 808 4.93 28.08 -23.85
C HIS A 808 4.30 28.03 -25.26
N PRO A 809 3.98 29.19 -25.86
CA PRO A 809 3.28 29.28 -27.14
C PRO A 809 4.04 28.66 -28.33
N GLU A 810 5.35 28.47 -28.22
CA GLU A 810 6.20 27.77 -29.19
C GLU A 810 5.93 26.28 -29.28
N MET A 811 5.38 25.67 -28.22
CA MET A 811 5.05 24.25 -28.17
C MET A 811 3.69 23.94 -28.83
N VAL A 812 2.81 24.94 -28.97
CA VAL A 812 1.46 24.74 -29.48
C VAL A 812 1.45 24.73 -31.00
N THR A 813 0.99 23.62 -31.57
CA THR A 813 0.97 23.42 -33.03
C THR A 813 -0.43 23.62 -33.63
N ARG A 814 -0.50 23.88 -34.94
CA ARG A 814 -1.76 23.88 -35.70
C ARG A 814 -2.50 22.54 -35.58
N ALA A 815 -1.75 21.44 -35.58
CA ALA A 815 -2.33 20.09 -35.48
C ALA A 815 -2.98 19.85 -34.11
N GLU A 816 -2.35 20.33 -33.04
CA GLU A 816 -2.94 20.29 -31.70
C GLU A 816 -4.18 21.18 -31.61
N ALA A 817 -4.07 22.46 -31.98
CA ALA A 817 -5.19 23.41 -31.95
C ALA A 817 -6.39 22.96 -32.81
N SER A 818 -6.16 22.14 -33.85
CA SER A 818 -7.23 21.60 -34.69
C SER A 818 -8.13 20.57 -33.99
N LYS A 819 -7.69 20.00 -32.86
CA LYS A 819 -8.46 19.01 -32.08
C LYS A 819 -9.50 19.64 -31.15
N PHE A 820 -9.46 20.95 -30.96
CA PHE A 820 -10.36 21.69 -30.09
C PHE A 820 -11.45 22.38 -30.90
N ASP A 821 -12.58 22.70 -30.28
CA ASP A 821 -13.67 23.47 -30.87
C ASP A 821 -13.38 24.98 -30.77
N LEU A 822 -12.82 25.40 -29.64
CA LEU A 822 -12.48 26.79 -29.36
C LEU A 822 -11.02 26.91 -28.90
N VAL A 823 -10.34 27.94 -29.39
CA VAL A 823 -8.94 28.20 -29.05
C VAL A 823 -8.79 29.63 -28.56
N PHE A 824 -8.26 29.77 -27.35
CA PHE A 824 -7.97 31.02 -26.68
C PHE A 824 -6.47 31.15 -26.44
N ALA A 825 -5.97 32.38 -26.36
CA ALA A 825 -4.57 32.64 -26.02
C ALA A 825 -4.38 33.87 -25.15
N ALA A 826 -3.49 33.77 -24.18
CA ALA A 826 -3.11 34.85 -23.27
C ALA A 826 -2.20 35.93 -23.89
N SER A 827 -2.25 36.08 -25.22
CA SER A 827 -1.56 37.11 -25.99
C SER A 827 -2.42 37.54 -27.18
N ASP A 828 -2.67 38.85 -27.28
CA ASP A 828 -3.42 39.43 -28.39
C ASP A 828 -2.65 39.34 -29.72
N SER A 829 -1.36 39.68 -29.70
CA SER A 829 -0.54 39.69 -30.91
C SER A 829 -0.25 38.29 -31.43
N TRP A 830 -0.07 37.30 -30.54
CA TRP A 830 0.04 35.90 -30.94
C TRP A 830 -1.28 35.36 -31.48
N ALA A 831 -2.41 35.62 -30.80
CA ALA A 831 -3.73 35.18 -31.25
C ALA A 831 -4.06 35.66 -32.68
N ARG A 832 -3.85 36.96 -32.96
CA ARG A 832 -4.08 37.52 -34.31
C ARG A 832 -3.17 36.91 -35.37
N ARG A 833 -1.89 36.73 -35.05
CA ARG A 833 -0.89 36.14 -35.95
C ARG A 833 -1.19 34.68 -36.25
N GLN A 834 -1.48 33.86 -35.24
CA GLN A 834 -1.81 32.45 -35.45
C GLN A 834 -3.18 32.31 -36.11
N SER A 835 -4.14 33.18 -35.85
CA SER A 835 -5.43 33.15 -36.55
C SER A 835 -5.25 33.24 -38.06
N SER A 836 -4.43 34.19 -38.48
CA SER A 836 -4.08 34.40 -39.89
C SER A 836 -3.26 33.24 -40.46
N ARG A 837 -2.28 32.73 -39.71
CA ARG A 837 -1.36 31.68 -40.15
C ARG A 837 -2.00 30.30 -40.23
N TRP A 838 -2.87 29.96 -39.29
CA TRP A 838 -3.49 28.64 -39.18
C TRP A 838 -4.83 28.53 -39.92
N GLY A 839 -5.40 29.66 -40.35
CA GLY A 839 -6.71 29.72 -40.98
C GLY A 839 -7.83 29.29 -40.03
N ARG A 840 -7.66 29.55 -38.73
CA ARG A 840 -8.58 29.19 -37.65
C ARG A 840 -8.59 30.31 -36.63
N THR A 841 -9.76 30.70 -36.14
CA THR A 841 -9.85 31.73 -35.10
C THR A 841 -9.17 31.30 -33.80
N VAL A 842 -8.24 32.11 -33.34
CA VAL A 842 -7.67 32.07 -31.98
C VAL A 842 -8.09 33.38 -31.29
N THR A 843 -8.88 33.26 -30.22
CA THR A 843 -9.45 34.41 -29.53
C THR A 843 -8.51 34.90 -28.41
N PRO A 844 -8.15 36.20 -28.37
CA PRO A 844 -7.40 36.74 -27.24
C PRO A 844 -8.16 36.60 -25.93
N LEU A 845 -7.55 35.96 -24.93
CA LEU A 845 -8.05 35.85 -23.57
C LEU A 845 -6.86 35.90 -22.61
N LEU A 846 -6.53 37.11 -22.16
CA LEU A 846 -5.36 37.36 -21.31
C LEU A 846 -5.47 36.65 -19.96
N GLN A 847 -4.35 36.44 -19.28
CA GLN A 847 -4.36 35.98 -17.89
C GLN A 847 -5.11 36.98 -16.96
N CYS A 848 -5.27 36.61 -15.70
CA CYS A 848 -6.18 37.28 -14.78
C CYS A 848 -5.84 37.02 -13.31
N THR A 849 -6.43 37.80 -12.43
CA THR A 849 -6.24 37.67 -10.98
C THR A 849 -7.50 37.16 -10.27
N ASP A 850 -7.34 36.65 -9.05
CA ASP A 850 -8.44 36.34 -8.14
C ASP A 850 -8.71 37.54 -7.22
N PRO A 851 -9.78 38.32 -7.45
CA PRO A 851 -10.03 39.55 -6.71
C PRO A 851 -10.47 39.32 -5.24
N GLU A 852 -10.86 38.10 -4.87
CA GLU A 852 -11.15 37.76 -3.47
C GLU A 852 -9.86 37.53 -2.67
N LEU A 853 -8.81 37.06 -3.35
CA LEU A 853 -7.51 36.76 -2.76
C LEU A 853 -6.53 37.93 -2.89
N PHE A 854 -6.33 38.43 -4.10
CA PHE A 854 -5.41 39.53 -4.43
C PHE A 854 -6.15 40.85 -4.41
N ARG A 855 -6.20 41.45 -3.21
CA ARG A 855 -6.80 42.75 -2.94
C ARG A 855 -5.99 43.49 -1.88
N PRO A 856 -5.95 44.82 -1.90
CA PRO A 856 -5.21 45.59 -0.90
C PRO A 856 -5.79 45.37 0.50
N THR A 857 -4.89 45.14 1.45
CA THR A 857 -5.18 45.00 2.89
C THR A 857 -4.55 46.11 3.74
N GLN A 858 -4.02 47.15 3.09
CA GLN A 858 -3.36 48.32 3.68
C GLN A 858 -2.10 47.95 4.46
N ARG A 859 -1.27 47.07 3.89
CA ARG A 859 0.03 46.71 4.49
C ARG A 859 1.05 47.83 4.32
N THR A 860 1.87 48.02 5.36
CA THR A 860 3.03 48.91 5.28
C THR A 860 4.11 48.27 4.40
N ARG A 861 4.66 49.01 3.44
CA ARG A 861 5.77 48.52 2.62
C ARG A 861 7.06 48.38 3.42
N THR A 862 7.76 47.29 3.16
CA THR A 862 9.12 47.01 3.65
C THR A 862 10.15 47.50 2.64
N GLN A 863 11.43 47.32 2.97
CA GLN A 863 12.54 47.57 2.05
C GLN A 863 12.88 46.35 1.18
N ASP A 864 12.14 45.25 1.33
CA ASP A 864 12.49 43.99 0.69
C ASP A 864 12.16 44.01 -0.80
N ILE A 865 13.14 43.64 -1.60
CA ILE A 865 12.95 43.29 -3.00
C ILE A 865 12.64 41.79 -3.03
N VAL A 866 11.55 41.40 -3.67
CA VAL A 866 11.02 40.03 -3.57
C VAL A 866 10.89 39.39 -4.95
N PHE A 867 11.25 38.12 -5.06
CA PHE A 867 10.89 37.27 -6.20
C PHE A 867 10.15 36.02 -5.70
N VAL A 868 8.98 35.70 -6.27
CA VAL A 868 8.20 34.51 -5.92
C VAL A 868 8.04 33.60 -7.13
N GLY A 869 8.72 32.45 -7.15
CA GLY A 869 8.58 31.41 -8.16
C GLY A 869 9.77 30.43 -8.18
N ASN A 870 9.54 29.21 -8.67
CA ASN A 870 10.58 28.18 -8.79
C ASN A 870 11.51 28.49 -9.97
N SER A 871 12.80 28.18 -9.82
CA SER A 871 13.77 28.35 -10.92
C SER A 871 13.50 27.35 -12.06
N ARG A 872 12.95 26.17 -11.73
CA ARG A 872 12.79 25.00 -12.61
C ARG A 872 14.11 24.63 -13.31
N HIS A 873 15.19 24.73 -12.54
CA HIS A 873 16.56 24.52 -12.99
C HIS A 873 17.03 25.44 -14.12
N ILE A 874 16.47 26.65 -14.22
CA ILE A 874 16.86 27.65 -15.23
C ILE A 874 17.29 28.94 -14.56
N ALA A 875 18.40 29.50 -15.06
CA ALA A 875 18.92 30.79 -14.65
C ALA A 875 17.96 31.92 -15.04
N ARG A 876 17.61 32.77 -14.07
CA ARG A 876 16.69 33.90 -14.23
C ARG A 876 17.42 35.23 -14.07
N PRO A 877 17.58 36.03 -15.14
CA PRO A 877 18.28 37.31 -15.05
C PRO A 877 17.66 38.26 -14.02
N ALA A 878 16.34 38.23 -13.82
CA ALA A 878 15.67 39.07 -12.81
C ALA A 878 16.12 38.78 -11.38
N VAL A 879 16.65 37.59 -11.10
CA VAL A 879 17.13 37.19 -9.78
C VAL A 879 18.65 37.28 -9.69
N LEU A 880 19.34 36.76 -10.72
CA LEU A 880 20.79 36.61 -10.67
C LEU A 880 21.54 37.94 -10.79
N GLU A 881 21.06 38.86 -11.62
CA GLU A 881 21.78 40.09 -11.92
C GLU A 881 21.74 41.10 -10.76
N PRO A 882 20.61 41.30 -10.05
CA PRO A 882 20.60 42.08 -8.82
C PRO A 882 21.52 41.51 -7.74
N LEU A 883 21.50 40.18 -7.52
CA LEU A 883 22.37 39.53 -6.53
C LEU A 883 23.86 39.67 -6.88
N ARG A 884 24.21 39.56 -8.17
CA ARG A 884 25.59 39.79 -8.66
C ARG A 884 26.04 41.24 -8.47
N ALA A 885 25.11 42.19 -8.55
CA ALA A 885 25.35 43.61 -8.27
C ALA A 885 25.39 43.93 -6.77
N GLY A 886 25.16 42.95 -5.88
CA GLY A 886 25.16 43.14 -4.43
C GLY A 886 23.85 43.71 -3.87
N ILE A 887 22.78 43.71 -4.66
CA ILE A 887 21.45 44.16 -4.24
C ILE A 887 20.77 43.03 -3.46
N PRO A 888 20.31 43.29 -2.21
CA PRO A 888 19.64 42.28 -1.42
C PRO A 888 18.29 41.91 -2.05
N LEU A 889 18.10 40.61 -2.31
CA LEU A 889 16.89 40.05 -2.92
C LEU A 889 16.43 38.84 -2.10
N VAL A 890 15.15 38.83 -1.77
CA VAL A 890 14.49 37.75 -1.04
C VAL A 890 13.74 36.86 -2.03
N VAL A 891 14.15 35.60 -2.15
CA VAL A 891 13.58 34.64 -3.10
C VAL A 891 12.71 33.63 -2.37
N TYR A 892 11.49 33.45 -2.85
CA TYR A 892 10.59 32.39 -2.43
C TYR A 892 10.33 31.43 -3.60
N GLY A 893 10.67 30.16 -3.44
CA GLY A 893 10.51 29.13 -4.46
C GLY A 893 11.59 28.06 -4.37
N GLY A 894 11.37 26.93 -5.07
CA GLY A 894 12.30 25.81 -5.13
C GLY A 894 13.32 25.91 -6.28
N ASP A 895 14.30 24.99 -6.24
CA ASP A 895 15.33 24.75 -7.27
C ASP A 895 16.38 25.88 -7.42
N TRP A 896 16.51 26.74 -6.42
CA TRP A 896 17.39 27.92 -6.47
C TRP A 896 18.80 27.68 -5.95
N GLU A 897 19.01 26.60 -5.19
CA GLU A 897 20.24 26.30 -4.43
C GLU A 897 21.48 26.16 -5.32
N GLN A 898 21.28 25.85 -6.60
CA GLN A 898 22.36 25.78 -7.60
C GLN A 898 22.74 27.14 -8.23
N PHE A 899 21.91 28.17 -8.04
CA PHE A 899 22.06 29.47 -8.70
C PHE A 899 22.41 30.61 -7.74
N ILE A 900 21.91 30.56 -6.50
CA ILE A 900 22.03 31.64 -5.51
C ILE A 900 22.40 31.10 -4.13
N SER A 901 22.84 31.99 -3.22
CA SER A 901 23.14 31.62 -1.84
C SER A 901 21.88 31.14 -1.10
N PRO A 902 21.96 30.12 -0.23
CA PRO A 902 20.86 29.75 0.67
C PRO A 902 20.33 30.93 1.50
N ASP A 903 21.18 31.90 1.85
CA ASP A 903 20.78 33.10 2.61
C ASP A 903 19.80 34.01 1.86
N SER A 904 19.73 33.90 0.53
CA SER A 904 18.77 34.63 -0.32
C SER A 904 17.46 33.89 -0.51
N ILE A 905 17.36 32.63 -0.07
CA ILE A 905 16.16 31.79 -0.20
C ILE A 905 15.40 31.81 1.13
N ALA A 906 14.28 32.53 1.18
CA ALA A 906 13.47 32.62 2.39
C ALA A 906 12.68 31.33 2.66
N ALA A 907 12.13 30.72 1.61
CA ALA A 907 11.43 29.43 1.68
C ALA A 907 11.34 28.79 0.29
N THR A 908 11.18 27.47 0.23
CA THR A 908 10.99 26.71 -1.02
C THR A 908 9.58 26.86 -1.61
N SER A 909 8.62 27.39 -0.85
CA SER A 909 7.27 27.74 -1.31
C SER A 909 6.61 28.73 -0.34
N VAL A 910 5.54 29.40 -0.77
CA VAL A 910 4.70 30.27 0.07
C VAL A 910 3.26 29.77 -0.02
N PRO A 911 2.53 29.63 1.10
CA PRO A 911 1.11 29.35 1.05
C PRO A 911 0.38 30.40 0.20
N ASN A 912 -0.45 29.96 -0.76
CA ASN A 912 -1.09 30.88 -1.71
C ASN A 912 -1.91 32.01 -1.03
N ALA A 913 -2.44 31.76 0.18
CA ALA A 913 -3.16 32.75 0.97
C ALA A 913 -2.29 33.89 1.53
N GLU A 914 -0.97 33.69 1.64
CA GLU A 914 -0.02 34.67 2.17
C GLU A 914 0.66 35.49 1.08
N VAL A 915 0.63 35.01 -0.17
CA VAL A 915 1.22 35.67 -1.34
C VAL A 915 0.71 37.12 -1.54
N PRO A 916 -0.60 37.44 -1.41
CA PRO A 916 -1.08 38.81 -1.56
C PRO A 916 -0.44 39.79 -0.58
N ALA A 917 -0.29 39.39 0.69
CA ALA A 917 0.31 40.24 1.71
C ALA A 917 1.79 40.50 1.41
N LEU A 918 2.51 39.47 0.95
CA LEU A 918 3.90 39.57 0.52
C LEU A 918 4.05 40.53 -0.69
N TYR A 919 3.15 40.45 -1.67
CA TYR A 919 3.15 41.33 -2.83
C TYR A 919 2.82 42.78 -2.48
N GLU A 920 1.86 43.01 -1.60
CA GLU A 920 1.47 44.36 -1.16
C GLU A 920 2.59 45.02 -0.33
N SER A 921 3.26 44.26 0.54
CA SER A 921 4.29 44.79 1.44
C SER A 921 5.67 44.92 0.82
N ALA A 922 5.97 44.26 -0.30
CA ALA A 922 7.30 44.35 -0.91
C ALA A 922 7.62 45.80 -1.36
N SER A 923 8.89 46.19 -1.28
CA SER A 923 9.38 47.45 -1.88
C SER A 923 9.13 47.42 -3.39
N VAL A 924 9.52 46.30 -4.02
CA VAL A 924 9.18 45.93 -5.39
C VAL A 924 9.26 44.41 -5.55
N VAL A 925 8.31 43.86 -6.31
CA VAL A 925 8.31 42.46 -6.75
C VAL A 925 9.00 42.38 -8.11
N LEU A 926 9.97 41.48 -8.25
CA LEU A 926 10.64 41.24 -9.52
C LEU A 926 9.90 40.17 -10.33
N ASN A 927 9.84 40.39 -11.64
CA ASN A 927 9.28 39.46 -12.60
C ASN A 927 10.19 39.35 -13.83
N ASP A 928 10.39 38.13 -14.32
CA ASP A 928 10.76 37.90 -15.71
C ASP A 928 9.84 36.87 -16.36
N HIS A 929 9.85 36.85 -17.69
CA HIS A 929 9.13 35.87 -18.48
C HIS A 929 10.06 34.80 -19.04
N TRP A 930 9.48 33.65 -19.38
CA TRP A 930 10.13 32.75 -20.31
C TRP A 930 10.36 33.45 -21.65
N ARG A 931 11.46 33.11 -22.33
CA ARG A 931 11.91 33.86 -23.51
C ARG A 931 10.91 33.81 -24.67
N ASP A 932 10.25 32.67 -24.84
CA ASP A 932 9.14 32.45 -25.74
C ASP A 932 7.91 33.29 -25.36
N MET A 933 7.48 33.26 -24.10
CA MET A 933 6.40 34.11 -23.60
C MET A 933 6.67 35.60 -23.85
N GLN A 934 7.88 36.06 -23.50
CA GLN A 934 8.32 37.45 -23.71
C GLN A 934 8.22 37.84 -25.19
N ARG A 935 8.77 37.01 -26.09
CA ARG A 935 8.80 37.24 -27.53
C ARG A 935 7.40 37.25 -28.15
N GLU A 936 6.51 36.39 -27.68
CA GLU A 936 5.18 36.19 -28.26
C GLU A 936 4.08 37.02 -27.56
N GLY A 937 4.41 37.87 -26.58
CA GLY A 937 3.45 38.78 -25.94
C GLY A 937 2.58 38.14 -24.84
N PHE A 938 3.07 37.08 -24.18
CA PHE A 938 2.37 36.42 -23.08
C PHE A 938 2.82 37.00 -21.73
N MET A 939 1.95 37.80 -21.12
CA MET A 939 2.18 38.37 -19.78
C MET A 939 1.95 37.30 -18.69
N SER A 940 2.84 37.24 -17.71
CA SER A 940 2.77 36.30 -16.59
C SER A 940 1.64 36.67 -15.63
N ASN A 941 1.06 35.66 -14.96
CA ASN A 941 0.00 35.89 -13.97
C ASN A 941 0.44 36.81 -12.83
N ARG A 942 1.73 36.76 -12.47
CA ARG A 942 2.33 37.54 -11.39
C ARG A 942 2.07 39.04 -11.56
N LEU A 943 2.07 39.56 -12.78
CA LEU A 943 1.79 40.98 -13.03
C LEU A 943 0.36 41.35 -12.61
N PHE A 944 -0.62 40.50 -12.94
CA PHE A 944 -2.02 40.70 -12.57
C PHE A 944 -2.19 40.64 -11.05
N ASP A 945 -1.60 39.63 -10.41
CA ASP A 945 -1.73 39.40 -8.97
C ASP A 945 -1.06 40.50 -8.13
N VAL A 946 0.14 40.95 -8.49
CA VAL A 946 0.85 42.02 -7.76
C VAL A 946 0.09 43.33 -7.86
N VAL A 947 -0.33 43.73 -9.07
CA VAL A 947 -1.06 45.00 -9.27
C VAL A 947 -2.43 44.94 -8.58
N ALA A 948 -3.12 43.80 -8.62
CA ALA A 948 -4.41 43.62 -7.93
C ALA A 948 -4.31 43.74 -6.39
N ALA A 949 -3.14 43.42 -5.82
CA ALA A 949 -2.82 43.62 -4.41
C ALA A 949 -2.27 45.04 -4.08
N CYS A 950 -2.24 45.97 -5.03
CA CYS A 950 -1.58 47.29 -4.92
C CYS A 950 -0.05 47.23 -4.68
N GLY A 951 0.58 46.12 -5.06
CA GLY A 951 2.04 45.98 -5.03
C GLY A 951 2.72 46.69 -6.20
N ARG A 952 4.03 46.93 -6.05
CA ARG A 952 4.90 47.44 -7.11
C ARG A 952 5.59 46.28 -7.80
N VAL A 953 5.61 46.25 -9.13
CA VAL A 953 6.25 45.16 -9.89
C VAL A 953 7.15 45.70 -11.00
N LEU A 954 8.37 45.18 -11.07
CA LEU A 954 9.35 45.47 -12.11
C LEU A 954 9.53 44.23 -12.98
N SER A 955 9.27 44.36 -14.27
CA SER A 955 9.26 43.25 -15.23
C SER A 955 10.15 43.50 -16.44
N ASP A 956 10.61 42.44 -17.09
CA ASP A 956 11.09 42.56 -18.46
C ASP A 956 9.95 43.00 -19.42
N ARG A 957 10.32 43.62 -20.53
CA ARG A 957 9.35 44.15 -21.50
C ARG A 957 8.63 43.05 -22.28
N VAL A 958 7.29 43.09 -22.26
CA VAL A 958 6.41 42.22 -23.04
C VAL A 958 5.35 43.07 -23.74
N ASP A 959 5.04 42.74 -24.99
CA ASP A 959 3.98 43.40 -25.78
C ASP A 959 2.64 43.31 -25.04
N GLY A 960 1.98 44.46 -24.84
CA GLY A 960 0.71 44.57 -24.13
C GLY A 960 0.78 45.05 -22.68
N ILE A 961 1.95 45.03 -22.01
CA ILE A 961 2.07 45.49 -20.60
C ILE A 961 1.58 46.93 -20.44
N ASP A 962 2.12 47.87 -21.23
CA ASP A 962 1.76 49.29 -21.15
C ASP A 962 0.25 49.53 -21.39
N LYS A 963 -0.38 48.69 -22.21
CA LYS A 963 -1.81 48.80 -22.54
C LYS A 963 -2.70 48.33 -21.40
N VAL A 964 -2.28 47.30 -20.67
CA VAL A 964 -3.09 46.67 -19.61
C VAL A 964 -2.85 47.34 -18.25
N PHE A 965 -1.59 47.65 -17.94
CA PHE A 965 -1.18 48.11 -16.61
C PHE A 965 -0.74 49.58 -16.58
N GLY A 966 -0.60 50.24 -17.73
CA GLY A 966 -0.03 51.59 -17.79
C GLY A 966 1.34 51.62 -17.12
N LYS A 967 1.55 52.59 -16.22
CA LYS A 967 2.79 52.72 -15.45
C LYS A 967 2.83 51.88 -14.16
N ALA A 968 1.76 51.17 -13.80
CA ALA A 968 1.74 50.37 -12.57
C ALA A 968 2.72 49.17 -12.60
N VAL A 969 3.08 48.72 -13.81
CA VAL A 969 4.19 47.79 -14.05
C VAL A 969 5.33 48.59 -14.66
N ALA A 970 6.46 48.69 -13.96
CA ALA A 970 7.68 49.24 -14.53
C ALA A 970 8.35 48.17 -15.40
N THR A 971 8.93 48.56 -16.55
CA THR A 971 9.60 47.61 -17.45
C THR A 971 11.06 47.95 -17.70
N TYR A 972 11.90 46.92 -17.87
CA TYR A 972 13.28 47.05 -18.33
C TYR A 972 13.52 46.27 -19.63
N ASN A 973 14.48 46.72 -20.44
CA ASN A 973 14.88 46.13 -21.72
C ASN A 973 16.18 45.30 -21.62
N SER A 974 16.95 45.49 -20.54
CA SER A 974 18.18 44.72 -20.29
C SER A 974 18.42 44.51 -18.80
N PRO A 975 19.20 43.49 -18.40
CA PRO A 975 19.53 43.31 -16.99
C PRO A 975 20.36 44.45 -16.39
N ALA A 976 21.15 45.17 -17.21
CA ALA A 976 21.85 46.37 -16.75
C ALA A 976 20.88 47.51 -16.40
N GLU A 977 19.80 47.66 -17.17
CA GLU A 977 18.74 48.61 -16.87
C GLU A 977 17.95 48.20 -15.62
N LEU A 978 17.67 46.90 -15.43
CA LEU A 978 17.09 46.38 -14.20
C LEU A 978 17.93 46.78 -12.98
N VAL A 979 19.23 46.49 -12.97
CA VAL A 979 20.14 46.85 -11.87
C VAL A 979 20.14 48.37 -11.65
N SER A 980 20.23 49.16 -12.71
CA SER A 980 20.21 50.63 -12.61
C SER A 980 18.90 51.17 -12.01
N ILE A 981 17.75 50.54 -12.27
CA ILE A 981 16.47 50.92 -11.65
C ILE A 981 16.47 50.57 -10.16
N LEU A 982 16.99 49.40 -9.81
CA LEU A 982 17.04 48.92 -8.42
C LEU A 982 18.03 49.67 -7.53
N GLU A 983 19.12 50.20 -8.09
CA GLU A 983 20.07 51.08 -7.37
C GLU A 983 19.53 52.51 -7.19
N GLY A 984 18.53 52.90 -7.99
CA GLY A 984 17.93 54.24 -7.97
C GLY A 984 16.81 54.41 -6.94
N ASP A 985 16.13 55.57 -6.99
CA ASP A 985 14.91 55.78 -6.21
C ASP A 985 13.74 55.02 -6.86
N LEU A 986 13.41 53.86 -6.29
CA LEU A 986 12.28 53.04 -6.72
C LEU A 986 10.95 53.80 -6.72
N THR A 987 10.78 54.81 -5.86
CA THR A 987 9.53 55.60 -5.83
C THR A 987 9.34 56.40 -7.11
N ALA A 988 10.42 56.82 -7.77
CA ALA A 988 10.37 57.52 -9.05
C ALA A 988 10.06 56.60 -10.24
N ALA A 989 10.26 55.28 -10.09
CA ALA A 989 9.99 54.30 -11.14
C ALA A 989 8.50 53.91 -11.25
N PHE A 990 7.70 54.23 -10.22
CA PHE A 990 6.28 53.88 -10.14
C PHE A 990 5.39 55.14 -10.06
N PRO A 991 4.12 55.05 -10.48
CA PRO A 991 3.16 56.13 -10.33
C PRO A 991 2.77 56.31 -8.85
N THR A 992 1.96 57.32 -8.56
CA THR A 992 1.49 57.58 -7.19
C THR A 992 0.67 56.41 -6.66
N GLU A 993 0.59 56.26 -5.34
CA GLU A 993 -0.22 55.21 -4.70
C GLU A 993 -1.69 55.24 -5.14
N SER A 994 -2.23 56.43 -5.40
CA SER A 994 -3.59 56.61 -5.91
C SER A 994 -3.76 56.01 -7.31
N GLU A 995 -2.81 56.26 -8.21
CA GLU A 995 -2.82 55.72 -9.58
C GLU A 995 -2.63 54.19 -9.59
N ILE A 996 -1.79 53.65 -8.69
CA ILE A 996 -1.66 52.21 -8.49
C ILE A 996 -2.99 51.62 -8.01
N ALA A 997 -3.66 52.26 -7.05
CA ALA A 997 -4.95 51.81 -6.54
C ALA A 997 -6.06 51.84 -7.62
N GLU A 998 -6.10 52.87 -8.46
CA GLU A 998 -7.02 52.95 -9.61
C GLU A 998 -6.77 51.82 -10.61
N THR A 999 -5.49 51.57 -10.96
CA THR A 999 -5.12 50.46 -11.86
C THR A 999 -5.47 49.11 -11.22
N SER A 1000 -5.25 48.97 -9.92
CA SER A 1000 -5.57 47.80 -9.14
C SER A 1000 -7.07 47.47 -9.19
N GLU A 1001 -7.94 48.49 -9.03
CA GLU A 1001 -9.38 48.33 -9.17
C GLU A 1001 -9.79 47.93 -10.59
N TYR A 1002 -9.18 48.55 -11.61
CA TYR A 1002 -9.39 48.18 -13.01
C TYR A 1002 -9.02 46.71 -13.27
N ILE A 1003 -7.86 46.25 -12.79
CA ILE A 1003 -7.41 44.85 -12.95
C ILE A 1003 -8.36 43.88 -12.24
N ARG A 1004 -8.77 44.16 -10.99
CA ARG A 1004 -9.73 43.33 -10.26
C ARG A 1004 -11.12 43.28 -10.92
N ARG A 1005 -11.49 44.30 -11.72
CA ARG A 1005 -12.78 44.34 -12.41
C ARG A 1005 -12.73 43.70 -13.80
N GLU A 1006 -11.80 44.10 -14.65
CA GLU A 1006 -11.75 43.75 -16.07
C GLU A 1006 -10.84 42.53 -16.37
N HIS A 1007 -9.89 42.24 -15.48
CA HIS A 1007 -8.92 41.15 -15.61
C HIS A 1007 -9.02 40.17 -14.43
N SER A 1008 -10.24 39.89 -13.97
CA SER A 1008 -10.53 38.87 -12.95
C SER A 1008 -10.89 37.51 -13.54
N PHE A 1009 -10.76 36.45 -12.74
CA PHE A 1009 -11.28 35.13 -13.10
C PHE A 1009 -12.79 35.15 -13.40
N ASP A 1010 -13.58 35.96 -12.69
CA ASP A 1010 -15.02 36.14 -12.98
C ASP A 1010 -15.26 36.71 -14.38
N ALA A 1011 -14.44 37.68 -14.82
CA ALA A 1011 -14.52 38.22 -16.19
C ALA A 1011 -14.15 37.16 -17.23
N ARG A 1012 -13.14 36.32 -16.97
CA ARG A 1012 -12.73 35.23 -17.88
C ARG A 1012 -13.76 34.10 -17.94
N ALA A 1013 -14.32 33.73 -16.79
CA ALA A 1013 -15.35 32.72 -16.67
C ALA A 1013 -16.59 33.10 -17.51
N ARG A 1014 -17.02 34.36 -17.49
CA ARG A 1014 -18.13 34.85 -18.35
C ARG A 1014 -17.83 34.66 -19.84
N VAL A 1015 -16.65 35.10 -20.30
CA VAL A 1015 -16.25 34.93 -21.71
C VAL A 1015 -16.23 33.45 -22.12
N LEU A 1016 -15.72 32.58 -21.25
CA LEU A 1016 -15.69 31.14 -21.50
C LEU A 1016 -17.09 30.53 -21.55
N ILE A 1017 -17.98 30.90 -20.62
CA ILE A 1017 -19.37 30.43 -20.59
C ILE A 1017 -20.12 30.88 -21.85
N ASP A 1018 -20.02 32.15 -22.23
CA ASP A 1018 -20.69 32.68 -23.42
C ASP A 1018 -20.20 31.95 -24.69
N ALA A 1019 -18.89 31.67 -24.77
CA ALA A 1019 -18.32 30.90 -25.87
C ALA A 1019 -18.77 29.43 -25.87
N ALA A 1020 -18.90 28.78 -24.71
CA ALA A 1020 -19.45 27.43 -24.59
C ALA A 1020 -20.89 27.37 -25.11
N ILE A 1021 -21.73 28.31 -24.67
CA ILE A 1021 -23.15 28.36 -25.05
C ILE A 1021 -23.27 28.61 -26.56
N ALA A 1022 -22.52 29.56 -27.10
CA ALA A 1022 -22.54 29.86 -28.53
C ALA A 1022 -22.11 28.65 -29.39
N CYS A 1023 -21.10 27.89 -28.94
CA CYS A 1023 -20.62 26.69 -29.62
C CYS A 1023 -21.61 25.52 -29.52
N ARG A 1024 -22.33 25.40 -28.40
CA ARG A 1024 -23.35 24.38 -28.21
C ARG A 1024 -24.58 24.60 -29.10
N ASP A 1025 -24.96 25.86 -29.27
CA ASP A 1025 -26.17 26.26 -29.98
C ASP A 1025 -25.94 26.38 -31.51
N SER A 1026 -24.68 26.28 -31.97
CA SER A 1026 -24.27 26.22 -33.38
C SER A 1026 -24.16 24.80 -33.91
#